data_AF-A0A524JZN6-F1
#
_entry.id   AF-A0A524JZN6-F1
#
_cell.length_a   1.000
_cell.length_b   1.000
_cell.length_c   1.000
_cell.angle_alpha   90.00
_cell.angle_beta   90.00
_cell.angle_gamma   90.00
#
_symmetry.space_group_name_H-M   'P 1'
#
loop_
_entity.id
_entity.type
_entity.pdbx_description
1 polymer ?
#
loop_
_entity_poly.entity_id
_entity_poly.type
_entity_poly.pdbx_seq_one_letter_code
_entity_poly.pdbx_strand_id
1 'polypeptide(L)'
;MRLFYWDRGDFALRIQNLLLLASLFAFFYWIRRRRLVKKFLLYFNSRSLRKRLLVIFISSELLFILAAGVLTQRGVALVGDEPHYLAISQSLARDGDLNVFNQYFRDGFKEFLHVKKLAAHGTWGKGYKKIYSYHLPGISLTLAPFFFVKLSPPLFYFLLRSYLGLFAALLAVLVYLFCLRLWRSRSLAFFATVVFSLTVPAFFYSFHIFPEIQAMLLILSALYLLLFKANAQNNRCLWAGLLLGSTIFWGVKYALFIYPISLGFLAYWLWKKKYRQALLLIVFPLLFQVLFFYYLYSAYGNFSPNSVYYGMLSPEQSGAFYETILKKITLNMRWETLLDYFFDQRDGLLLYNPFYFFAFPGLLLALKNFKRYRLHLLVALPAVLFVLNHAFSTIRPGYCPQGRYLTPVVWALLLFAVVYYRESRNRFFKKVFLSLPLYSLFVSIYQTMQPFTLYQPTTHDTLLRTGLMFQNWSNSRIDLPVLLPSFVKTVNRGYLPNIVIAIIFLLLVFFALTGRRSKNRNWHSSLAPALVFFGIFSLSSLFPRPDLANPRRLSGPRALPCLVYFNPAAAAGSEKATWTFTGRHGRMRIETLVPLKSIAIGIENRSGREPLEMTISLFDAAAADFSLQPGAAEQVRLDRPRYKKIKSRYGYQFDLQARNVTTGTAPAWMLGLKMR
;
A
#
# COMPACT_ATOMS: atom_id res chain seq x y z
N MET A 1 33.15 -6.75 -10.36
CA MET A 1 31.69 -6.49 -10.29
C MET A 1 31.29 -5.05 -10.63
N ARG A 2 31.99 -4.01 -10.15
CA ARG A 2 31.59 -2.60 -10.35
C ARG A 2 31.47 -2.13 -11.81
N LEU A 3 32.24 -2.73 -12.73
CA LEU A 3 32.18 -2.45 -14.18
C LEU A 3 30.81 -2.74 -14.81
N PHE A 4 30.04 -3.66 -14.23
CA PHE A 4 28.75 -4.05 -14.78
C PHE A 4 27.62 -3.08 -14.43
N TYR A 5 27.71 -2.29 -13.34
CA TYR A 5 26.64 -1.40 -12.87
C TYR A 5 26.78 0.00 -13.44
N TRP A 6 25.73 0.82 -13.40
CA TRP A 6 25.81 2.18 -13.95
C TRP A 6 26.79 3.07 -13.18
N ASP A 7 26.65 3.12 -11.85
CA ASP A 7 27.45 3.94 -10.94
C ASP A 7 27.54 3.31 -9.54
N ARG A 8 28.25 3.99 -8.61
CA ARG A 8 28.34 3.60 -7.18
C ARG A 8 26.97 3.42 -6.53
N GLY A 9 26.03 4.30 -6.82
CA GLY A 9 24.69 4.27 -6.21
C GLY A 9 23.89 3.03 -6.62
N ASP A 10 23.94 2.68 -7.91
CA ASP A 10 23.32 1.47 -8.44
C ASP A 10 23.98 0.21 -7.87
N PHE A 11 25.32 0.16 -7.82
CA PHE A 11 26.03 -0.96 -7.21
C PHE A 11 25.71 -1.13 -5.72
N ALA A 12 25.72 -0.04 -4.95
CA ALA A 12 25.45 -0.07 -3.52
C ALA A 12 24.05 -0.62 -3.21
N LEU A 13 23.03 -0.19 -3.95
CA LEU A 13 21.67 -0.70 -3.76
C LEU A 13 21.56 -2.19 -4.09
N ARG A 14 22.25 -2.65 -5.14
CA ARG A 14 22.26 -4.07 -5.55
C ARG A 14 22.93 -4.95 -4.52
N ILE A 15 24.06 -4.50 -3.97
CA ILE A 15 24.73 -5.18 -2.87
C ILE A 15 23.86 -5.19 -1.62
N GLN A 16 23.18 -4.09 -1.28
CA GLN A 16 22.24 -4.06 -0.16
C GLN A 16 21.11 -5.10 -0.31
N ASN A 17 20.55 -5.25 -1.52
CA ASN A 17 19.52 -6.26 -1.79
C ASN A 17 20.05 -7.69 -1.60
N LEU A 18 21.25 -7.99 -2.12
CA LEU A 18 21.88 -9.29 -1.95
C LEU A 18 22.28 -9.58 -0.50
N LEU A 19 22.77 -8.58 0.23
CA LEU A 19 23.10 -8.70 1.65
C LEU A 19 21.86 -8.93 2.51
N LEU A 20 20.75 -8.23 2.23
CA LEU A 20 19.48 -8.45 2.89
C LEU A 20 19.02 -9.90 2.67
N LEU A 21 19.06 -10.37 1.43
CA LEU A 21 18.70 -11.74 1.10
C LEU A 21 19.58 -12.76 1.82
N ALA A 22 20.90 -12.59 1.75
CA ALA A 22 21.87 -13.48 2.38
C ALA A 22 21.68 -13.53 3.90
N SER A 23 21.44 -12.38 4.53
CA SER A 23 21.18 -12.27 5.97
C SER A 23 19.91 -13.02 6.37
N LEU A 24 18.82 -12.86 5.60
CA LEU A 24 17.57 -13.56 5.85
C LEU A 24 17.70 -15.07 5.64
N PHE A 25 18.44 -15.49 4.61
CA PHE A 25 18.71 -16.90 4.37
C PHE A 25 19.55 -17.53 5.49
N ALA A 26 20.62 -16.85 5.91
CA ALA A 26 21.48 -17.28 7.02
C ALA A 26 20.68 -17.39 8.33
N PHE A 27 19.85 -16.38 8.62
CA PHE A 27 18.98 -16.37 9.79
C PHE A 27 17.96 -17.51 9.75
N PHE A 28 17.29 -17.70 8.61
CA PHE A 28 16.36 -18.81 8.42
C PHE A 28 17.03 -20.18 8.56
N TYR A 29 18.21 -20.36 7.96
CA TYR A 29 18.99 -21.58 8.06
C TYR A 29 19.41 -21.86 9.52
N TRP A 30 19.86 -20.83 10.24
CA TRP A 30 20.21 -20.92 11.66
C TRP A 30 19.01 -21.33 12.53
N ILE A 31 17.87 -20.65 12.36
CA ILE A 31 16.59 -20.98 13.02
C ILE A 31 16.20 -22.44 12.78
N ARG A 32 16.30 -22.89 11.52
CA ARG A 32 15.93 -24.24 11.11
C ARG A 32 16.88 -25.28 11.70
N ARG A 33 18.20 -25.09 11.56
CA ARG A 33 19.25 -26.02 12.05
C ARG A 33 19.13 -26.24 13.55
N ARG A 34 18.90 -25.17 14.31
CA ARG A 34 18.73 -25.20 15.77
C ARG A 34 17.31 -25.61 16.23
N ARG A 35 16.40 -25.89 15.28
CA ARG A 35 14.97 -26.22 15.51
C ARG A 35 14.26 -25.17 16.40
N LEU A 36 14.65 -23.91 16.30
CA LEU A 36 14.18 -22.85 17.20
C LEU A 36 12.68 -22.63 17.12
N VAL A 37 12.08 -22.68 15.92
CA VAL A 37 10.62 -22.55 15.76
C VAL A 37 9.88 -23.65 16.55
N LYS A 38 10.35 -24.90 16.48
CA LYS A 38 9.72 -26.01 17.20
C LYS A 38 9.85 -25.81 18.72
N LYS A 39 11.05 -25.46 19.20
CA LYS A 39 11.30 -25.18 20.63
C LYS A 39 10.45 -24.01 21.13
N PHE A 40 10.40 -22.92 20.37
CA PHE A 40 9.59 -21.74 20.67
C PHE A 40 8.10 -22.07 20.70
N LEU A 41 7.57 -22.80 19.71
CA LEU A 41 6.15 -23.16 19.69
C LEU A 41 5.78 -24.08 20.85
N LEU A 42 6.63 -25.03 21.23
CA LEU A 42 6.41 -25.85 22.43
C LEU A 42 6.35 -24.99 23.70
N TYR A 43 7.33 -24.10 23.85
CA TYR A 43 7.38 -23.16 24.96
C TYR A 43 6.15 -22.24 25.00
N PHE A 44 5.84 -21.56 23.90
CA PHE A 44 4.68 -20.67 23.75
C PHE A 44 3.38 -21.40 24.05
N ASN A 45 3.19 -22.61 23.50
CA ASN A 45 1.99 -23.40 23.69
C ASN A 45 1.82 -23.93 25.12
N SER A 46 2.92 -24.07 25.89
CA SER A 46 2.86 -24.44 27.31
C SER A 46 2.37 -23.29 28.20
N ARG A 47 2.42 -22.04 27.72
CA ARG A 47 2.03 -20.88 28.51
C ARG A 47 0.51 -20.70 28.60
N SER A 48 0.07 -20.09 29.70
CA SER A 48 -1.34 -19.72 29.90
C SER A 48 -1.84 -18.79 28.78
N LEU A 49 -3.16 -18.75 28.57
CA LEU A 49 -3.73 -17.91 27.51
C LEU A 49 -3.31 -16.44 27.70
N ARG A 50 -3.44 -15.89 28.92
CA ARG A 50 -3.05 -14.49 29.22
C ARG A 50 -1.60 -14.19 28.81
N LYS A 51 -0.65 -15.05 29.17
CA LYS A 51 0.77 -14.89 28.80
C LYS A 51 0.98 -14.92 27.28
N ARG A 52 0.27 -15.81 26.57
CA ARG A 52 0.34 -15.87 25.09
C ARG A 52 -0.20 -14.60 24.44
N LEU A 53 -1.32 -14.07 24.94
CA LEU A 53 -1.90 -12.82 24.42
C LEU A 53 -0.95 -11.64 24.65
N LEU A 54 -0.35 -11.55 25.84
CA LEU A 54 0.62 -10.52 26.18
C LEU A 54 1.86 -10.58 25.27
N VAL A 55 2.39 -11.79 25.04
CA VAL A 55 3.53 -11.98 24.12
C VAL A 55 3.16 -11.52 22.70
N ILE A 56 2.00 -11.92 22.18
CA ILE A 56 1.55 -11.46 20.85
C ILE A 56 1.46 -9.94 20.82
N PHE A 57 0.76 -9.33 21.78
CA PHE A 57 0.58 -7.88 21.87
C PHE A 57 1.91 -7.14 21.88
N ILE A 58 2.79 -7.44 22.84
CA ILE A 58 4.08 -6.76 22.99
C ILE A 58 4.96 -6.99 21.76
N SER A 59 5.05 -8.23 21.26
CA SER A 59 5.90 -8.53 20.10
C SER A 59 5.41 -7.84 18.83
N SER A 60 4.09 -7.80 18.59
CA SER A 60 3.50 -7.07 17.47
C SER A 60 3.77 -5.57 17.58
N GLU A 61 3.53 -4.98 18.75
CA GLU A 61 3.74 -3.55 18.99
C GLU A 61 5.19 -3.14 18.76
N LEU A 62 6.15 -3.88 19.34
CA LEU A 62 7.58 -3.59 19.14
C LEU A 62 7.99 -3.65 17.66
N LEU A 63 7.42 -4.58 16.88
CA LEU A 63 7.68 -4.67 15.44
C LEU A 63 7.07 -3.50 14.67
N PHE A 64 5.88 -3.03 15.04
CA PHE A 64 5.26 -1.86 14.43
C PHE A 64 6.00 -0.55 14.78
N ILE A 65 6.44 -0.39 16.04
CA ILE A 65 7.29 0.73 16.46
C ILE A 65 8.61 0.73 15.68
N LEU A 66 9.26 -0.44 15.54
CA LEU A 66 10.50 -0.55 14.76
C LEU A 66 10.28 -0.15 13.30
N ALA A 67 9.20 -0.62 12.68
CA ALA A 67 8.86 -0.28 11.29
C ALA A 67 8.58 1.23 11.15
N ALA A 68 7.80 1.81 12.06
CA ALA A 68 7.54 3.24 12.12
C ALA A 68 8.83 4.06 12.26
N GLY A 69 9.74 3.63 13.13
CA GLY A 69 11.05 4.25 13.32
C GLY A 69 11.89 4.24 12.04
N VAL A 70 11.96 3.10 11.35
CA VAL A 70 12.69 2.98 10.08
C VAL A 70 12.07 3.89 9.00
N LEU A 71 10.75 3.93 8.85
CA LEU A 71 10.10 4.80 7.87
C LEU A 71 10.38 6.28 8.14
N THR A 72 10.25 6.71 9.40
CA THR A 72 10.52 8.10 9.79
C THR A 72 12.00 8.45 9.57
N GLN A 73 12.93 7.56 9.94
CA GLN A 73 14.37 7.76 9.70
C GLN A 73 14.71 7.86 8.22
N ARG A 74 13.99 7.11 7.36
CA ARG A 74 14.15 7.16 5.89
C ARG A 74 13.52 8.39 5.25
N GLY A 75 12.99 9.33 6.04
CA GLY A 75 12.43 10.60 5.54
C GLY A 75 11.01 10.49 4.99
N VAL A 76 10.28 9.43 5.34
CA VAL A 76 8.89 9.27 4.91
C VAL A 76 8.00 10.17 5.76
N ALA A 77 7.64 11.33 5.20
CA ALA A 77 6.65 12.24 5.76
C ALA A 77 5.21 11.69 5.62
N LEU A 78 4.22 12.52 5.90
CA LEU A 78 2.81 12.23 5.68
C LEU A 78 2.51 12.30 4.17
N VAL A 79 1.89 11.27 3.62
CA VAL A 79 1.59 11.17 2.19
C VAL A 79 0.17 10.69 1.94
N GLY A 80 -0.34 10.94 0.73
CA GLY A 80 -1.70 10.51 0.36
C GLY A 80 -2.76 11.13 1.25
N ASP A 81 -3.61 10.30 1.84
CA ASP A 81 -4.73 10.74 2.69
C ASP A 81 -4.28 11.10 4.12
N GLU A 82 -3.10 10.66 4.58
CA GLU A 82 -2.61 10.84 5.96
C GLU A 82 -2.68 12.29 6.48
N PRO A 83 -2.18 13.32 5.75
CA PRO A 83 -2.24 14.70 6.25
C PRO A 83 -3.67 15.23 6.38
N HIS A 84 -4.63 14.67 5.66
CA HIS A 84 -6.02 15.11 5.71
C HIS A 84 -6.75 14.61 6.96
N TYR A 85 -6.42 13.42 7.47
CA TYR A 85 -6.88 12.98 8.79
C TYR A 85 -6.32 13.86 9.91
N LEU A 86 -5.07 14.32 9.77
CA LEU A 86 -4.46 15.24 10.72
C LEU A 86 -5.06 16.65 10.66
N ALA A 87 -5.46 17.13 9.49
CA ALA A 87 -6.21 18.39 9.38
C ALA A 87 -7.51 18.33 10.20
N ILE A 88 -8.26 17.22 10.14
CA ILE A 88 -9.46 17.02 10.98
C ILE A 88 -9.07 16.94 12.46
N SER A 89 -8.00 16.22 12.79
CA SER A 89 -7.53 16.05 14.18
C SER A 89 -7.14 17.40 14.81
N GLN A 90 -6.48 18.25 14.03
CA GLN A 90 -6.12 19.61 14.43
C GLN A 90 -7.38 20.48 14.58
N SER A 91 -8.32 20.43 13.63
CA SER A 91 -9.61 21.13 13.73
C SER A 91 -10.36 20.76 15.02
N LEU A 92 -10.42 19.47 15.35
CA LEU A 92 -11.03 19.00 16.60
C LEU A 92 -10.31 19.53 17.84
N ALA A 93 -8.98 19.55 17.84
CA ALA A 93 -8.18 19.94 19.00
C ALA A 93 -8.05 21.47 19.19
N ARG A 94 -8.03 22.23 18.09
CA ARG A 94 -7.82 23.69 18.07
C ARG A 94 -9.12 24.46 17.97
N ASP A 95 -10.02 24.01 17.09
CA ASP A 95 -11.23 24.76 16.70
C ASP A 95 -12.50 24.15 17.32
N GLY A 96 -12.44 22.91 17.83
CA GLY A 96 -13.58 22.23 18.44
C GLY A 96 -14.68 21.81 17.45
N ASP A 97 -14.38 21.80 16.14
CA ASP A 97 -15.34 21.47 15.09
C ASP A 97 -14.74 20.57 13.98
N LEU A 98 -15.58 20.18 13.02
CA LEU A 98 -15.19 19.39 11.84
C LEU A 98 -14.91 20.25 10.59
N ASN A 99 -14.91 21.58 10.73
CA ASN A 99 -14.74 22.50 9.61
C ASN A 99 -13.26 22.73 9.31
N VAL A 100 -12.76 22.01 8.31
CA VAL A 100 -11.34 22.03 7.92
C VAL A 100 -10.93 23.25 7.08
N PHE A 101 -11.79 24.28 7.00
CA PHE A 101 -11.52 25.50 6.23
C PHE A 101 -10.23 26.21 6.70
N ASN A 102 -10.06 26.38 8.01
CA ASN A 102 -8.88 27.05 8.57
C ASN A 102 -7.59 26.31 8.19
N GLN A 103 -7.65 24.97 8.21
CA GLN A 103 -6.50 24.13 7.99
C GLN A 103 -6.01 24.24 6.55
N TYR A 104 -6.90 24.29 5.56
CA TYR A 104 -6.50 24.39 4.14
C TYR A 104 -6.31 25.82 3.63
N PHE A 105 -7.13 26.78 4.08
CA PHE A 105 -7.19 28.13 3.49
C PHE A 105 -6.54 29.22 4.37
N ARG A 106 -6.19 28.90 5.62
CA ARG A 106 -5.44 29.79 6.52
C ARG A 106 -4.12 29.16 6.98
N ASP A 107 -3.58 28.25 6.17
CA ASP A 107 -2.29 27.60 6.39
C ASP A 107 -2.16 26.80 7.71
N GLY A 108 -3.27 26.43 8.35
CA GLY A 108 -3.22 25.63 9.60
C GLY A 108 -2.46 24.30 9.44
N PHE A 109 -2.48 23.70 8.24
CA PHE A 109 -1.72 22.49 7.94
C PHE A 109 -0.20 22.64 8.16
N LYS A 110 0.34 23.87 8.13
CA LYS A 110 1.79 24.13 8.30
C LYS A 110 2.28 23.79 9.71
N GLU A 111 1.40 23.65 10.69
CA GLU A 111 1.76 23.17 12.04
C GLU A 111 2.35 21.75 12.01
N PHE A 112 1.86 20.88 11.10
CA PHE A 112 2.26 19.48 11.05
C PHE A 112 2.86 19.02 9.72
N LEU A 113 2.77 19.83 8.66
CA LEU A 113 3.28 19.47 7.33
C LEU A 113 3.95 20.65 6.63
N HIS A 114 5.24 20.50 6.33
CA HIS A 114 6.02 21.52 5.62
C HIS A 114 5.88 21.41 4.10
N VAL A 115 4.75 21.89 3.56
CA VAL A 115 4.51 22.01 2.12
C VAL A 115 4.06 23.42 1.76
N LYS A 116 4.27 23.86 0.53
CA LYS A 116 3.83 25.20 0.08
C LYS A 116 2.31 25.34 0.12
N LYS A 117 1.60 24.28 -0.27
CA LYS A 117 0.14 24.21 -0.31
C LYS A 117 -0.30 22.76 -0.13
N LEU A 118 -1.37 22.56 0.65
CA LEU A 118 -2.07 21.29 0.74
C LEU A 118 -3.43 21.43 0.04
N ALA A 119 -3.69 20.63 -0.98
CA ALA A 119 -4.98 20.64 -1.66
C ALA A 119 -6.09 20.16 -0.71
N ALA A 120 -7.24 20.82 -0.72
CA ALA A 120 -8.33 20.47 0.19
C ALA A 120 -8.93 19.11 -0.19
N HIS A 121 -8.91 18.15 0.73
CA HIS A 121 -9.70 16.92 0.66
C HIS A 121 -11.02 17.11 1.41
N GLY A 122 -11.87 17.99 0.90
CA GLY A 122 -13.19 18.25 1.46
C GLY A 122 -14.11 19.02 0.52
N THR A 123 -15.42 18.87 0.72
CA THR A 123 -16.46 19.56 -0.04
C THR A 123 -16.99 20.75 0.74
N TRP A 124 -17.52 21.72 -0.01
CA TRP A 124 -18.27 22.82 0.57
C TRP A 124 -19.54 22.30 1.23
N GLY A 125 -19.72 22.69 2.48
CA GLY A 125 -20.94 22.47 3.24
C GLY A 125 -21.87 23.69 3.21
N LYS A 126 -22.99 23.56 3.91
CA LYS A 126 -23.95 24.63 4.13
C LYS A 126 -23.31 25.73 4.99
N GLY A 127 -23.34 26.97 4.51
CA GLY A 127 -22.89 28.16 5.23
C GLY A 127 -21.56 28.76 4.75
N TYR A 128 -21.19 29.91 5.31
CA TYR A 128 -20.00 30.65 4.92
C TYR A 128 -18.72 29.99 5.45
N LYS A 129 -17.71 29.79 4.58
CA LYS A 129 -16.39 29.22 4.92
C LYS A 129 -16.49 27.86 5.65
N LYS A 130 -17.41 27.00 5.20
CA LYS A 130 -17.59 25.64 5.72
C LYS A 130 -17.12 24.61 4.71
N ILE A 131 -16.03 23.92 5.04
CA ILE A 131 -15.50 22.80 4.26
C ILE A 131 -15.44 21.59 5.18
N TYR A 132 -16.02 20.49 4.74
CA TYR A 132 -16.03 19.23 5.47
C TYR A 132 -15.25 18.19 4.69
N SER A 133 -14.43 17.42 5.39
CA SER A 133 -13.59 16.41 4.73
C SER A 133 -14.43 15.24 4.21
N TYR A 134 -13.98 14.64 3.10
CA TYR A 134 -14.49 13.35 2.64
C TYR A 134 -14.09 12.19 3.57
N HIS A 135 -13.14 12.44 4.46
CA HIS A 135 -12.73 11.52 5.51
C HIS A 135 -13.55 11.77 6.77
N LEU A 136 -14.14 10.72 7.33
CA LEU A 136 -14.91 10.79 8.57
C LEU A 136 -13.99 10.80 9.81
N PRO A 137 -14.44 11.38 10.95
CA PRO A 137 -13.55 11.80 12.02
C PRO A 137 -13.07 10.67 12.94
N GLY A 138 -13.46 9.42 12.74
CA GLY A 138 -13.21 8.32 13.68
C GLY A 138 -11.73 8.15 14.04
N ILE A 139 -10.86 7.99 13.03
CA ILE A 139 -9.41 7.93 13.27
C ILE A 139 -8.88 9.27 13.78
N SER A 140 -9.35 10.39 13.23
CA SER A 140 -8.88 11.73 13.60
C SER A 140 -9.15 12.05 15.07
N LEU A 141 -10.28 11.61 15.62
CA LEU A 141 -10.61 11.73 17.02
C LEU A 141 -9.59 11.01 17.91
N THR A 142 -9.08 9.86 17.47
CA THR A 142 -8.04 9.13 18.22
C THR A 142 -6.67 9.82 18.20
N LEU A 143 -6.45 10.73 17.24
CA LEU A 143 -5.18 11.43 17.02
C LEU A 143 -5.20 12.89 17.48
N ALA A 144 -6.37 13.48 17.68
CA ALA A 144 -6.55 14.84 18.18
C ALA A 144 -5.72 15.15 19.44
N PRO A 145 -5.55 14.24 20.43
CA PRO A 145 -4.75 14.53 21.62
C PRO A 145 -3.29 14.91 21.33
N PHE A 146 -2.72 14.46 20.21
CA PHE A 146 -1.34 14.79 19.85
C PHE A 146 -1.14 16.27 19.48
N PHE A 147 -2.22 17.00 19.18
CA PHE A 147 -2.17 18.43 18.92
C PHE A 147 -2.17 19.27 20.21
N PHE A 148 -2.40 18.68 21.38
CA PHE A 148 -2.23 19.42 22.65
C PHE A 148 -0.77 19.63 23.04
N VAL A 149 0.17 18.93 22.37
CA VAL A 149 1.61 19.02 22.63
C VAL A 149 2.33 19.48 21.36
N LYS A 150 3.22 20.46 21.47
CA LYS A 150 4.09 20.85 20.34
C LYS A 150 5.25 19.88 20.21
N LEU A 151 5.36 19.22 19.06
CA LEU A 151 6.38 18.23 18.75
C LEU A 151 7.07 18.57 17.44
N SER A 152 8.36 18.24 17.29
CA SER A 152 9.03 18.33 16.00
C SER A 152 8.38 17.36 14.99
N PRO A 153 8.27 17.70 13.69
CA PRO A 153 7.58 16.83 12.73
C PRO A 153 8.09 15.38 12.69
N PRO A 154 9.41 15.09 12.73
CA PRO A 154 9.88 13.70 12.76
C PRO A 154 9.40 12.94 14.01
N LEU A 155 9.49 13.55 15.19
CA LEU A 155 9.03 12.93 16.44
C LEU A 155 7.51 12.76 16.43
N PHE A 156 6.77 13.76 15.96
CA PHE A 156 5.33 13.73 15.81
C PHE A 156 4.88 12.57 14.91
N TYR A 157 5.49 12.40 13.74
CA TYR A 157 5.19 11.29 12.82
C TYR A 157 5.51 9.94 13.46
N PHE A 158 6.67 9.80 14.10
CA PHE A 158 7.05 8.56 14.78
C PHE A 158 6.05 8.17 15.88
N LEU A 159 5.65 9.12 16.73
CA LEU A 159 4.73 8.87 17.84
C LEU A 159 3.31 8.53 17.34
N LEU A 160 2.80 9.24 16.33
CA LEU A 160 1.50 8.92 15.72
C LEU A 160 1.49 7.51 15.14
N ARG A 161 2.52 7.15 14.36
CA ARG A 161 2.64 5.82 13.75
C ARG A 161 2.78 4.71 14.80
N SER A 162 3.54 4.95 15.87
CA SER A 162 3.69 4.03 17.00
C SER A 162 2.35 3.84 17.73
N TYR A 163 1.64 4.92 18.03
CA TYR A 163 0.32 4.87 18.67
C TYR A 163 -0.71 4.08 17.86
N LEU A 164 -0.71 4.21 16.53
CA LEU A 164 -1.58 3.42 15.66
C LEU A 164 -1.25 1.91 15.73
N GLY A 165 0.03 1.57 15.96
CA GLY A 165 0.49 0.21 16.22
C GLY A 165 -0.27 -0.49 17.34
N LEU A 166 -0.66 0.24 18.39
CA LEU A 166 -1.39 -0.33 19.54
C LEU A 166 -2.71 -0.99 19.12
N PHE A 167 -3.45 -0.34 18.23
CA PHE A 167 -4.71 -0.89 17.70
C PHE A 167 -4.45 -2.13 16.85
N ALA A 168 -3.37 -2.13 16.07
CA ALA A 168 -2.97 -3.29 15.29
C ALA A 168 -2.50 -4.47 16.16
N ALA A 169 -1.79 -4.21 17.26
CA ALA A 169 -1.37 -5.22 18.23
C ALA A 169 -2.58 -5.84 18.95
N LEU A 170 -3.60 -5.04 19.30
CA LEU A 170 -4.88 -5.53 19.79
C LEU A 170 -5.60 -6.39 18.72
N LEU A 171 -5.54 -5.97 17.46
CA LEU A 171 -6.12 -6.73 16.36
C LEU A 171 -5.41 -8.07 16.15
N ALA A 172 -4.08 -8.13 16.28
CA ALA A 172 -3.32 -9.38 16.23
C ALA A 172 -3.75 -10.35 17.35
N VAL A 173 -3.93 -9.85 18.58
CA VAL A 173 -4.49 -10.63 19.69
C VAL A 173 -5.89 -11.16 19.36
N LEU A 174 -6.74 -10.32 18.79
CA LEU A 174 -8.09 -10.70 18.41
C LEU A 174 -8.11 -11.77 17.31
N VAL A 175 -7.27 -11.62 16.27
CA VAL A 175 -7.08 -12.63 15.22
C VAL A 175 -6.63 -13.96 15.83
N TYR A 176 -5.67 -13.95 16.75
CA TYR A 176 -5.25 -15.16 17.46
C TYR A 176 -6.41 -15.85 18.19
N LEU A 177 -7.23 -15.07 18.91
CA LEU A 177 -8.40 -15.58 19.63
C LEU A 177 -9.45 -16.18 18.68
N PHE A 178 -9.74 -15.50 17.57
CA PHE A 178 -10.63 -16.04 16.53
C PHE A 178 -10.11 -17.37 15.98
N CYS A 179 -8.84 -17.41 15.57
CA CYS A 179 -8.22 -18.60 15.02
C CYS A 179 -8.23 -19.76 16.04
N LEU A 180 -7.97 -19.46 17.31
CA LEU A 180 -8.00 -20.46 18.38
C LEU A 180 -9.42 -21.02 18.59
N ARG A 181 -10.45 -20.16 18.54
CA ARG A 181 -11.86 -20.56 18.66
C ARG A 181 -12.34 -21.39 17.47
N LEU A 182 -11.98 -20.99 16.25
CA LEU A 182 -12.45 -21.63 15.02
C LEU A 182 -11.76 -22.97 14.75
N TRP A 183 -10.45 -23.08 15.05
CA TRP A 183 -9.66 -24.24 14.62
C TRP A 183 -9.08 -25.09 15.75
N ARG A 184 -9.12 -24.62 17.00
CA ARG A 184 -8.63 -25.35 18.18
C ARG A 184 -7.16 -25.81 18.11
N SER A 185 -6.35 -25.15 17.28
CA SER A 185 -4.90 -25.41 17.16
C SER A 185 -4.11 -24.16 17.53
N ARG A 186 -3.34 -24.24 18.62
CA ARG A 186 -2.55 -23.11 19.14
C ARG A 186 -1.46 -22.67 18.16
N SER A 187 -0.77 -23.64 17.54
CA SER A 187 0.29 -23.36 16.56
C SER A 187 -0.26 -22.79 15.25
N LEU A 188 -1.40 -23.30 14.77
CA LEU A 188 -2.03 -22.77 13.56
C LEU A 188 -2.58 -21.36 13.79
N ALA A 189 -3.16 -21.10 14.96
CA ALA A 189 -3.62 -19.77 15.34
C ALA A 189 -2.44 -18.77 15.42
N PHE A 190 -1.33 -19.18 16.03
CA PHE A 190 -0.12 -18.35 16.08
C PHE A 190 0.42 -18.08 14.67
N PHE A 191 0.55 -19.12 13.84
CA PHE A 191 0.98 -18.98 12.44
C PHE A 191 0.08 -18.00 11.68
N ALA A 192 -1.24 -18.18 11.72
CA ALA A 192 -2.18 -17.29 11.04
C ALA A 192 -2.08 -15.83 11.53
N THR A 193 -1.84 -15.63 12.83
CA THR A 193 -1.66 -14.30 13.42
C THR A 193 -0.37 -13.64 12.94
N VAL A 194 0.73 -14.39 12.87
CA VAL A 194 2.02 -13.91 12.35
C VAL A 194 1.89 -13.55 10.88
N VAL A 195 1.29 -14.42 10.05
CA VAL A 195 1.07 -14.14 8.63
C VAL A 195 0.21 -12.89 8.47
N PHE A 196 -0.92 -12.80 9.18
CA PHE A 196 -1.79 -11.63 9.12
C PHE A 196 -1.06 -10.34 9.50
N SER A 197 -0.34 -10.34 10.63
CA SER A 197 0.18 -9.09 11.22
C SER A 197 1.47 -8.61 10.56
N LEU A 198 2.29 -9.52 10.03
CA LEU A 198 3.64 -9.20 9.52
C LEU A 198 3.74 -9.22 8.00
N THR A 199 2.61 -9.29 7.28
CA THR A 199 2.59 -9.27 5.82
C THR A 199 1.61 -8.25 5.25
N VAL A 200 1.79 -7.88 3.98
CA VAL A 200 0.93 -6.94 3.24
C VAL A 200 -0.51 -7.47 3.17
N PRO A 201 -1.55 -6.64 3.35
CA PRO A 201 -1.48 -5.19 3.56
C PRO A 201 -1.47 -4.80 5.05
N ALA A 202 -1.93 -5.67 5.94
CA ALA A 202 -2.19 -5.35 7.34
C ALA A 202 -0.95 -4.80 8.05
N PHE A 203 0.26 -5.32 7.76
CA PHE A 203 1.50 -4.80 8.34
C PHE A 203 1.67 -3.29 8.11
N PHE A 204 1.55 -2.81 6.86
CA PHE A 204 1.74 -1.38 6.57
C PHE A 204 0.61 -0.53 7.12
N TYR A 205 -0.64 -0.98 6.99
CA TYR A 205 -1.78 -0.25 7.55
C TYR A 205 -1.80 -0.24 9.09
N SER A 206 -0.96 -1.03 9.77
CA SER A 206 -0.86 -1.05 11.24
C SER A 206 -0.28 0.22 11.84
N PHE A 207 0.52 0.97 11.07
CA PHE A 207 1.23 2.16 11.56
C PHE A 207 1.14 3.34 10.59
N HIS A 208 0.26 3.31 9.59
CA HIS A 208 -0.06 4.47 8.75
C HIS A 208 -1.40 5.07 9.14
N ILE A 209 -1.57 6.37 8.93
CA ILE A 209 -2.78 7.10 9.33
C ILE A 209 -3.94 6.80 8.38
N PHE A 210 -4.56 5.63 8.58
CA PHE A 210 -5.63 5.07 7.77
C PHE A 210 -6.67 4.36 8.65
N PRO A 211 -7.96 4.50 8.37
CA PRO A 211 -9.03 3.97 9.22
C PRO A 211 -9.12 2.44 9.22
N GLU A 212 -8.51 1.76 8.24
CA GLU A 212 -8.77 0.36 7.94
C GLU A 212 -8.50 -0.60 9.11
N ILE A 213 -7.41 -0.43 9.87
CA ILE A 213 -7.08 -1.31 11.00
C ILE A 213 -8.00 -1.09 12.20
N GLN A 214 -8.26 0.17 12.56
CA GLN A 214 -9.16 0.50 13.66
C GLN A 214 -10.59 0.02 13.35
N ALA A 215 -11.08 0.26 12.13
CA ALA A 215 -12.38 -0.24 11.69
C ALA A 215 -12.45 -1.78 11.74
N MET A 216 -11.41 -2.46 11.25
CA MET A 216 -11.33 -3.93 11.31
C MET A 216 -11.31 -4.45 12.76
N LEU A 217 -10.63 -3.75 13.69
CA LEU A 217 -10.65 -4.07 15.11
C LEU A 217 -12.05 -3.95 15.71
N LEU A 218 -12.79 -2.87 15.41
CA LEU A 218 -14.17 -2.68 15.89
C LEU A 218 -15.10 -3.79 15.35
N ILE A 219 -15.07 -4.03 14.04
CA ILE A 219 -15.91 -5.04 13.36
C ILE A 219 -15.62 -6.44 13.90
N LEU A 220 -14.34 -6.84 13.95
CA LEU A 220 -13.99 -8.18 14.43
C LEU A 220 -14.27 -8.32 15.92
N SER A 221 -14.10 -7.26 16.73
CA SER A 221 -14.40 -7.32 18.17
C SER A 221 -15.89 -7.58 18.39
N ALA A 222 -16.74 -6.87 17.65
CA ALA A 222 -18.18 -7.11 17.67
C ALA A 222 -18.54 -8.53 17.23
N LEU A 223 -17.98 -9.01 16.11
CA LEU A 223 -18.19 -10.38 15.64
C LEU A 223 -17.74 -11.42 16.69
N TYR A 224 -16.63 -11.18 17.39
CA TYR A 224 -16.15 -12.09 18.42
C TYR A 224 -17.13 -12.17 19.59
N LEU A 225 -17.67 -11.02 20.01
CA LEU A 225 -18.69 -10.95 21.05
C LEU A 225 -19.95 -11.68 20.62
N LEU A 226 -20.46 -11.40 19.42
CA LEU A 226 -21.69 -11.99 18.88
C LEU A 226 -21.59 -13.51 18.71
N LEU A 227 -20.48 -14.00 18.19
CA LEU A 227 -20.28 -15.41 17.89
C LEU A 227 -19.97 -16.25 19.13
N PHE A 228 -19.22 -15.71 20.10
CA PHE A 228 -18.64 -16.53 21.18
C PHE A 228 -19.03 -16.12 22.60
N LYS A 229 -19.65 -14.96 22.81
CA LYS A 229 -19.93 -14.42 24.16
C LYS A 229 -21.38 -14.01 24.39
N ALA A 230 -22.10 -13.59 23.35
CA ALA A 230 -23.47 -13.06 23.44
C ALA A 230 -24.50 -14.04 24.01
N ASN A 231 -24.33 -15.35 23.80
CA ASN A 231 -25.21 -16.35 24.39
C ASN A 231 -25.02 -16.52 25.91
N ALA A 232 -23.86 -16.17 26.45
CA ALA A 232 -23.57 -16.32 27.88
C ALA A 232 -23.92 -15.06 28.69
N GLN A 233 -23.80 -13.88 28.08
CA GLN A 233 -24.04 -12.59 28.74
C GLN A 233 -24.70 -11.61 27.76
N ASN A 234 -25.93 -11.19 28.06
CA ASN A 234 -26.74 -10.37 27.16
C ASN A 234 -26.13 -8.98 26.90
N ASN A 235 -25.41 -8.41 27.88
CA ASN A 235 -24.73 -7.11 27.72
C ASN A 235 -23.66 -7.13 26.61
N ARG A 236 -23.19 -8.30 26.17
CA ARG A 236 -22.25 -8.42 25.05
C ARG A 236 -22.88 -8.01 23.72
N CYS A 237 -24.19 -8.13 23.58
CA CYS A 237 -24.92 -7.62 22.42
C CYS A 237 -24.88 -6.08 22.38
N LEU A 238 -25.04 -5.44 23.53
CA LEU A 238 -24.93 -3.98 23.66
C LEU A 238 -23.55 -3.47 23.25
N TRP A 239 -22.49 -4.09 23.78
CA TRP A 239 -21.11 -3.76 23.39
C TRP A 239 -20.83 -4.05 21.92
N ALA A 240 -21.35 -5.16 21.37
CA ALA A 240 -21.22 -5.44 19.94
C ALA A 240 -21.93 -4.37 19.08
N GLY A 241 -23.10 -3.92 19.50
CA GLY A 241 -23.83 -2.82 18.88
C GLY A 241 -23.05 -1.51 18.91
N LEU A 242 -22.45 -1.17 20.06
CA LEU A 242 -21.60 0.01 20.20
C LEU A 242 -20.42 -0.01 19.21
N LEU A 243 -19.71 -1.14 19.16
CA LEU A 243 -18.54 -1.32 18.29
C LEU A 243 -18.93 -1.29 16.80
N LEU A 244 -20.00 -1.98 16.40
CA LEU A 244 -20.48 -1.96 15.02
C LEU A 244 -20.97 -0.56 14.63
N GLY A 245 -21.90 0.01 15.40
CA GLY A 245 -22.50 1.30 15.07
C GLY A 245 -21.46 2.42 14.99
N SER A 246 -20.49 2.47 15.91
CA SER A 246 -19.45 3.50 15.90
C SER A 246 -18.52 3.42 14.69
N THR A 247 -18.42 2.25 14.04
CA THR A 247 -17.58 2.07 12.86
C THR A 247 -17.99 2.99 11.70
N ILE A 248 -19.23 3.52 11.68
CA ILE A 248 -19.66 4.47 10.66
C ILE A 248 -18.77 5.72 10.60
N PHE A 249 -18.25 6.16 11.75
CA PHE A 249 -17.37 7.33 11.85
C PHE A 249 -15.96 7.08 11.28
N TRP A 250 -15.58 5.84 10.99
CA TRP A 250 -14.33 5.51 10.30
C TRP A 250 -14.46 5.54 8.77
N GLY A 251 -15.69 5.62 8.25
CA GLY A 251 -15.96 5.73 6.83
C GLY A 251 -17.32 5.17 6.44
N VAL A 252 -18.02 5.87 5.54
CA VAL A 252 -19.34 5.45 5.02
C VAL A 252 -19.30 4.04 4.43
N LYS A 253 -18.15 3.66 3.84
CA LYS A 253 -17.92 2.34 3.25
C LYS A 253 -18.11 1.17 4.23
N TYR A 254 -17.98 1.40 5.54
CA TYR A 254 -18.16 0.35 6.54
C TYR A 254 -19.63 0.04 6.85
N ALA A 255 -20.59 0.82 6.34
CA ALA A 255 -22.02 0.46 6.37
C ALA A 255 -22.27 -0.97 5.84
N LEU A 256 -21.48 -1.42 4.87
CA LEU A 256 -21.52 -2.77 4.30
C LEU A 256 -21.11 -3.89 5.27
N PHE A 257 -20.50 -3.55 6.41
CA PHE A 257 -20.30 -4.47 7.53
C PHE A 257 -21.36 -4.27 8.61
N ILE A 258 -21.63 -3.01 8.96
CA ILE A 258 -22.53 -2.65 10.08
C ILE A 258 -23.90 -3.26 9.87
N TYR A 259 -24.55 -3.00 8.73
CA TYR A 259 -25.93 -3.43 8.51
C TYR A 259 -26.07 -4.93 8.29
N PRO A 260 -25.30 -5.58 7.40
CA PRO A 260 -25.48 -7.02 7.20
C PRO A 260 -25.19 -7.84 8.46
N ILE A 261 -24.20 -7.44 9.27
CA ILE A 261 -23.91 -8.11 10.55
C ILE A 261 -25.04 -7.83 11.55
N SER A 262 -25.42 -6.56 11.75
CA SER A 262 -26.43 -6.20 12.75
C SER A 262 -27.79 -6.81 12.43
N LEU A 263 -28.26 -6.68 11.18
CA LEU A 263 -29.53 -7.24 10.72
C LEU A 263 -29.52 -8.78 10.72
N GLY A 264 -28.41 -9.39 10.32
CA GLY A 264 -28.27 -10.85 10.34
C GLY A 264 -28.39 -11.44 11.75
N PHE A 265 -27.70 -10.85 12.73
CA PHE A 265 -27.81 -11.26 14.13
C PHE A 265 -29.14 -10.88 14.78
N LEU A 266 -29.71 -9.72 14.40
CA LEU A 266 -31.04 -9.31 14.81
C LEU A 266 -32.08 -10.34 14.38
N ALA A 267 -32.12 -10.68 13.09
CA ALA A 267 -33.02 -11.70 12.54
C ALA A 267 -32.80 -13.06 13.21
N TYR A 268 -31.55 -13.47 13.41
CA TYR A 268 -31.22 -14.72 14.12
C TYR A 268 -31.79 -14.76 15.54
N TRP A 269 -31.64 -13.70 16.34
CA TRP A 269 -32.15 -13.71 17.70
C TRP A 269 -33.66 -13.54 17.77
N LEU A 270 -34.27 -12.73 16.90
CA LEU A 270 -35.72 -12.66 16.79
C LEU A 270 -36.32 -14.03 16.45
N TRP A 271 -35.71 -14.76 15.50
CA TRP A 271 -36.12 -16.13 15.18
C TRP A 271 -35.97 -17.08 16.38
N LYS A 272 -34.94 -16.88 17.21
CA LYS A 272 -34.75 -17.61 18.47
C LYS A 272 -35.56 -17.05 19.65
N LYS A 273 -36.51 -16.14 19.41
CA LYS A 273 -37.33 -15.46 20.43
C LYS A 273 -36.51 -14.77 21.54
N LYS A 274 -35.30 -14.33 21.18
CA LYS A 274 -34.28 -13.70 22.03
C LYS A 274 -34.35 -12.17 21.92
N TYR A 275 -35.52 -11.59 22.24
CA TYR A 275 -35.83 -10.17 22.02
C TYR A 275 -34.89 -9.20 22.75
N ARG A 276 -34.46 -9.54 23.97
CA ARG A 276 -33.53 -8.68 24.72
C ARG A 276 -32.17 -8.56 24.04
N GLN A 277 -31.61 -9.65 23.52
CA GLN A 277 -30.34 -9.58 22.77
C GLN A 277 -30.50 -8.77 21.48
N ALA A 278 -31.61 -8.98 20.77
CA ALA A 278 -32.00 -8.22 19.58
C ALA A 278 -32.05 -6.71 19.86
N LEU A 279 -32.79 -6.29 20.89
CA LEU A 279 -32.90 -4.90 21.29
C LEU A 279 -31.53 -4.33 21.67
N LEU A 280 -30.77 -5.00 22.54
CA LEU A 280 -29.47 -4.49 23.01
C LEU A 280 -28.47 -4.28 21.86
N LEU A 281 -28.46 -5.14 20.83
CA LEU A 281 -27.58 -4.95 19.68
C LEU A 281 -27.93 -3.73 18.84
N ILE A 282 -29.22 -3.44 18.65
CA ILE A 282 -29.66 -2.45 17.66
C ILE A 282 -29.65 -1.01 18.21
N VAL A 283 -29.59 -0.83 19.53
CA VAL A 283 -29.56 0.48 20.21
C VAL A 283 -28.51 1.43 19.60
N PHE A 284 -27.24 1.01 19.59
CA PHE A 284 -26.15 1.88 19.12
C PHE A 284 -26.07 2.03 17.60
N PRO A 285 -26.26 0.97 16.77
CA PRO A 285 -26.36 1.13 15.33
C PRO A 285 -27.44 2.15 14.92
N LEU A 286 -28.62 2.14 15.56
CA LEU A 286 -29.66 3.13 15.28
C LEU A 286 -29.28 4.53 15.79
N LEU A 287 -28.79 4.63 17.04
CA LEU A 287 -28.38 5.91 17.60
C LEU A 287 -27.33 6.60 16.73
N PHE A 288 -26.26 5.89 16.35
CA PHE A 288 -25.22 6.47 15.50
C PHE A 288 -25.68 6.72 14.07
N GLN A 289 -26.66 5.97 13.58
CA GLN A 289 -27.28 6.29 12.30
C GLN A 289 -28.06 7.60 12.35
N VAL A 290 -28.82 7.84 13.42
CA VAL A 290 -29.53 9.10 13.65
C VAL A 290 -28.54 10.26 13.77
N LEU A 291 -27.46 10.09 14.55
CA LEU A 291 -26.42 11.12 14.68
C LEU A 291 -25.70 11.39 13.35
N PHE A 292 -25.44 10.36 12.55
CA PHE A 292 -24.83 10.51 11.24
C PHE A 292 -25.76 11.26 10.27
N PHE A 293 -27.06 10.94 10.25
CA PHE A 293 -28.04 11.67 9.45
C PHE A 293 -28.24 13.12 9.93
N TYR A 294 -28.24 13.36 11.23
CA TYR A 294 -28.22 14.72 11.78
C TYR A 294 -26.99 15.49 11.31
N TYR A 295 -25.80 14.88 11.35
CA TYR A 295 -24.58 15.48 10.80
C TYR A 295 -24.73 15.83 9.31
N LEU A 296 -25.22 14.89 8.48
CA LEU A 296 -25.40 15.16 7.04
C LEU A 296 -26.35 16.34 6.79
N TYR A 297 -27.47 16.40 7.52
CA TYR A 297 -28.42 17.49 7.39
C TYR A 297 -27.83 18.81 7.87
N SER A 298 -27.13 18.82 9.00
CA SER A 298 -26.48 20.02 9.53
C SER A 298 -25.35 20.52 8.63
N ALA A 299 -24.55 19.61 8.06
CA ALA A 299 -23.38 19.94 7.26
C ALA A 299 -23.71 20.26 5.79
N TYR A 300 -24.70 19.59 5.21
CA TYR A 300 -24.99 19.64 3.76
C TYR A 300 -26.48 19.90 3.43
N GLY A 301 -27.36 20.02 4.42
CA GLY A 301 -28.78 20.28 4.20
C GLY A 301 -29.58 19.11 3.62
N ASN A 302 -29.00 17.90 3.57
CA ASN A 302 -29.66 16.69 3.04
C ASN A 302 -29.21 15.43 3.78
N PHE A 303 -29.90 14.30 3.56
CA PHE A 303 -29.59 13.02 4.22
C PHE A 303 -28.79 12.04 3.36
N SER A 304 -28.27 12.47 2.20
CA SER A 304 -27.54 11.59 1.29
C SER A 304 -26.12 11.30 1.82
N PRO A 305 -25.75 10.03 2.07
CA PRO A 305 -24.37 9.70 2.46
C PRO A 305 -23.33 10.05 1.40
N ASN A 306 -23.75 10.20 0.13
CA ASN A 306 -22.87 10.64 -0.95
C ASN A 306 -22.39 12.09 -0.77
N SER A 307 -23.12 12.90 0.02
CA SER A 307 -22.72 14.28 0.34
C SER A 307 -21.39 14.36 1.07
N VAL A 308 -20.99 13.28 1.76
CA VAL A 308 -19.63 13.18 2.34
C VAL A 308 -18.56 13.29 1.27
N TYR A 309 -18.75 12.67 0.10
CA TYR A 309 -17.74 12.65 -0.97
C TYR A 309 -17.95 13.75 -2.02
N TYR A 310 -19.19 14.15 -2.25
CA TYR A 310 -19.56 15.03 -3.37
C TYR A 310 -20.20 16.36 -2.93
N GLY A 311 -20.43 16.55 -1.64
CA GLY A 311 -21.00 17.78 -1.10
C GLY A 311 -22.48 17.96 -1.44
N MET A 312 -22.91 19.22 -1.52
CA MET A 312 -24.28 19.59 -1.88
C MET A 312 -24.44 19.55 -3.40
N LEU A 313 -24.92 18.42 -3.93
CA LEU A 313 -25.22 18.27 -5.35
C LEU A 313 -26.61 18.83 -5.69
N SER A 314 -26.73 19.53 -6.82
CA SER A 314 -28.04 19.85 -7.40
C SER A 314 -28.77 18.58 -7.86
N PRO A 315 -30.10 18.61 -8.06
CA PRO A 315 -30.84 17.48 -8.63
C PRO A 315 -30.27 17.00 -9.96
N GLU A 316 -29.85 17.90 -10.85
CA GLU A 316 -29.24 17.55 -12.14
C GLU A 316 -27.89 16.86 -11.96
N GLN A 317 -27.03 17.39 -11.07
CA GLN A 317 -25.72 16.81 -10.77
C GLN A 317 -25.84 15.41 -10.15
N SER A 318 -26.80 15.24 -9.23
CA SER A 318 -27.13 13.94 -8.65
C SER A 318 -27.62 12.96 -9.73
N GLY A 319 -28.51 13.40 -10.62
CA GLY A 319 -28.96 12.61 -11.77
C GLY A 319 -27.81 12.15 -12.66
N ALA A 320 -26.92 13.07 -13.04
CA ALA A 320 -25.73 12.78 -13.87
C ALA A 320 -24.74 11.82 -13.17
N PHE A 321 -24.61 11.92 -11.84
CA PHE A 321 -23.81 11.00 -11.05
C PHE A 321 -24.33 9.57 -11.11
N TYR A 322 -25.62 9.36 -10.84
CA TYR A 322 -26.23 8.03 -10.93
C TYR A 322 -26.25 7.48 -12.36
N GLU A 323 -26.50 8.34 -13.35
CA GLU A 323 -26.40 7.96 -14.75
C GLU A 323 -25.00 7.46 -15.11
N THR A 324 -23.96 8.12 -14.59
CA THR A 324 -22.58 7.68 -14.78
C THR A 324 -22.34 6.31 -14.16
N ILE A 325 -22.73 6.11 -12.89
CA ILE A 325 -22.52 4.83 -12.18
C ILE A 325 -23.28 3.68 -12.82
N LEU A 326 -24.51 3.91 -13.26
CA LEU A 326 -25.40 2.86 -13.74
C LEU A 326 -25.23 2.58 -15.24
N LYS A 327 -25.04 3.62 -16.06
CA LYS A 327 -25.01 3.49 -17.53
C LYS A 327 -23.62 3.65 -18.15
N LYS A 328 -22.82 4.64 -17.71
CA LYS A 328 -21.50 4.93 -18.33
C LYS A 328 -20.40 3.97 -17.87
N ILE A 329 -20.45 3.51 -16.61
CA ILE A 329 -19.51 2.50 -16.11
C ILE A 329 -19.89 1.12 -16.68
N THR A 330 -19.12 0.68 -17.67
CA THR A 330 -19.30 -0.63 -18.32
C THR A 330 -18.97 -1.80 -17.40
N LEU A 331 -19.54 -2.97 -17.70
CA LEU A 331 -19.23 -4.22 -16.97
C LEU A 331 -17.73 -4.56 -17.01
N ASN A 332 -17.06 -4.28 -18.13
CA ASN A 332 -15.63 -4.52 -18.29
C ASN A 332 -14.81 -3.69 -17.28
N MET A 333 -15.14 -2.41 -17.09
CA MET A 333 -14.44 -1.55 -16.11
C MET A 333 -14.61 -2.07 -14.67
N ARG A 334 -15.76 -2.66 -14.35
CA ARG A 334 -16.03 -3.25 -13.03
C ARG A 334 -15.19 -4.51 -12.81
N TRP A 335 -15.11 -5.39 -13.82
CA TRP A 335 -14.25 -6.58 -13.77
C TRP A 335 -12.77 -6.22 -13.72
N GLU A 336 -12.31 -5.27 -14.54
CA GLU A 336 -10.93 -4.79 -14.50
C GLU A 336 -10.59 -4.21 -13.13
N THR A 337 -11.51 -3.51 -12.48
CA THR A 337 -11.30 -3.00 -11.12
C THR A 337 -11.28 -4.12 -10.07
N LEU A 338 -12.11 -5.16 -10.23
CA LEU A 338 -12.04 -6.31 -9.33
C LEU A 338 -10.71 -7.06 -9.47
N LEU A 339 -10.24 -7.28 -10.69
CA LEU A 339 -8.97 -7.96 -10.97
C LEU A 339 -7.77 -7.12 -10.50
N ASP A 340 -7.84 -5.80 -10.66
CA ASP A 340 -6.84 -4.83 -10.18
C ASP A 340 -6.49 -5.05 -8.70
N TYR A 341 -7.49 -5.16 -7.82
CA TYR A 341 -7.27 -5.38 -6.38
C TYR A 341 -6.42 -6.61 -6.05
N PHE A 342 -6.43 -7.63 -6.90
CA PHE A 342 -5.68 -8.86 -6.66
C PHE A 342 -4.39 -8.94 -7.48
N PHE A 343 -4.40 -8.44 -8.71
CA PHE A 343 -3.35 -8.74 -9.68
C PHE A 343 -2.54 -7.54 -10.11
N ASP A 344 -3.01 -6.29 -10.00
CA ASP A 344 -2.25 -5.15 -10.50
C ASP A 344 -0.84 -5.04 -9.88
N GLN A 345 0.17 -4.76 -10.68
CA GLN A 345 1.55 -4.67 -10.18
C GLN A 345 1.82 -3.47 -9.25
N ARG A 346 0.94 -2.48 -9.17
CA ARG A 346 1.08 -1.32 -8.30
C ARG A 346 0.34 -1.48 -6.98
N ASP A 347 -0.82 -2.13 -6.97
CA ASP A 347 -1.69 -2.27 -5.79
C ASP A 347 -2.26 -3.68 -5.53
N GLY A 348 -2.16 -4.59 -6.49
CA GLY A 348 -2.76 -5.92 -6.45
C GLY A 348 -2.17 -6.84 -5.38
N LEU A 349 -2.99 -7.27 -4.43
CA LEU A 349 -2.56 -7.99 -3.23
C LEU A 349 -1.75 -9.26 -3.51
N LEU A 350 -2.07 -10.05 -4.54
CA LEU A 350 -1.44 -11.36 -4.73
C LEU A 350 0.01 -11.28 -5.22
N LEU A 351 0.42 -10.16 -5.80
CA LEU A 351 1.83 -9.96 -6.18
C LEU A 351 2.69 -9.60 -4.97
N TYR A 352 2.13 -8.91 -3.97
CA TYR A 352 2.82 -8.55 -2.73
C TYR A 352 2.66 -9.62 -1.64
N ASN A 353 1.53 -10.33 -1.64
CA ASN A 353 1.19 -11.38 -0.70
C ASN A 353 0.45 -12.58 -1.35
N PRO A 354 1.18 -13.44 -2.07
CA PRO A 354 0.63 -14.63 -2.71
C PRO A 354 0.09 -15.68 -1.72
N PHE A 355 0.31 -15.55 -0.41
CA PHE A 355 -0.34 -16.45 0.56
C PHE A 355 -1.87 -16.38 0.48
N TYR A 356 -2.43 -15.20 0.19
CA TYR A 356 -3.88 -15.04 0.07
C TYR A 356 -4.48 -15.71 -1.18
N PHE A 357 -3.65 -16.23 -2.10
CA PHE A 357 -4.08 -17.12 -3.17
C PHE A 357 -4.90 -18.31 -2.62
N PHE A 358 -4.55 -18.85 -1.45
CA PHE A 358 -5.25 -20.00 -0.88
C PHE A 358 -6.69 -19.70 -0.44
N ALA A 359 -7.06 -18.42 -0.32
CA ALA A 359 -8.43 -18.04 -0.02
C ALA A 359 -9.42 -18.52 -1.09
N PHE A 360 -9.01 -18.55 -2.36
CA PHE A 360 -9.87 -18.91 -3.49
C PHE A 360 -10.21 -20.41 -3.53
N PRO A 361 -9.24 -21.35 -3.60
CA PRO A 361 -9.56 -22.77 -3.49
C PRO A 361 -10.12 -23.10 -2.09
N GLY A 362 -9.75 -22.35 -1.05
CA GLY A 362 -10.33 -22.48 0.28
C GLY A 362 -11.83 -22.16 0.34
N LEU A 363 -12.27 -21.10 -0.35
CA LEU A 363 -13.68 -20.75 -0.50
C LEU A 363 -14.43 -21.85 -1.25
N LEU A 364 -13.87 -22.36 -2.35
CA LEU A 364 -14.48 -23.47 -3.11
C LEU A 364 -14.62 -24.74 -2.25
N LEU A 365 -13.63 -25.06 -1.43
CA LEU A 365 -13.71 -26.19 -0.48
C LEU A 365 -14.71 -25.92 0.65
N ALA A 366 -14.87 -24.67 1.09
CA ALA A 366 -15.89 -24.29 2.06
C ALA A 366 -17.30 -24.46 1.49
N LEU A 367 -17.52 -24.05 0.23
CA LEU A 367 -18.78 -24.22 -0.49
C LEU A 367 -19.09 -25.70 -0.73
N LYS A 368 -18.10 -26.49 -1.17
CA LYS A 368 -18.24 -27.96 -1.31
C LYS A 368 -18.64 -28.63 0.01
N ASN A 369 -18.09 -28.13 1.12
CA ASN A 369 -18.37 -28.64 2.47
C ASN A 369 -19.32 -27.71 3.24
N PHE A 370 -20.37 -27.20 2.58
CA PHE A 370 -21.26 -26.15 3.10
C PHE A 370 -21.74 -26.41 4.53
N LYS A 371 -22.24 -27.62 4.85
CA LYS A 371 -22.75 -27.95 6.19
C LYS A 371 -21.75 -27.65 7.31
N ARG A 372 -20.46 -27.87 7.05
CA ARG A 372 -19.36 -27.64 8.01
C ARG A 372 -18.96 -26.17 8.07
N TYR A 373 -18.97 -25.46 6.95
CA TYR A 373 -18.44 -24.11 6.82
C TYR A 373 -19.50 -23.01 6.65
N ARG A 374 -20.80 -23.33 6.77
CA ARG A 374 -21.92 -22.37 6.61
C ARG A 374 -21.75 -21.09 7.43
N LEU A 375 -21.25 -21.19 8.66
CA LEU A 375 -21.01 -20.03 9.51
C LEU A 375 -19.84 -19.19 8.99
N HIS A 376 -18.78 -19.83 8.47
CA HIS A 376 -17.62 -19.13 7.90
C HIS A 376 -18.03 -18.35 6.64
N LEU A 377 -18.85 -18.98 5.78
CA LEU A 377 -19.42 -18.36 4.59
C LEU A 377 -20.33 -17.17 4.95
N LEU A 378 -21.23 -17.36 5.93
CA LEU A 378 -22.16 -16.32 6.36
C LEU A 378 -21.44 -15.11 6.94
N VAL A 379 -20.47 -15.30 7.84
CA VAL A 379 -19.76 -14.18 8.44
C VAL A 379 -18.86 -13.46 7.44
N ALA A 380 -18.38 -14.13 6.39
CA ALA A 380 -17.56 -13.54 5.34
C ALA A 380 -18.37 -12.79 4.26
N LEU A 381 -19.70 -12.94 4.22
CA LEU A 381 -20.56 -12.28 3.24
C LEU A 381 -20.40 -10.75 3.21
N PRO A 382 -20.37 -10.02 4.35
CA PRO A 382 -20.14 -8.56 4.35
C PRO A 382 -18.81 -8.17 3.72
N ALA A 383 -17.77 -8.98 3.88
CA ALA A 383 -16.47 -8.76 3.25
C ALA A 383 -16.54 -8.92 1.72
N VAL A 384 -17.30 -9.91 1.23
CA VAL A 384 -17.55 -10.08 -0.21
C VAL A 384 -18.35 -8.91 -0.78
N LEU A 385 -19.42 -8.50 -0.10
CA LEU A 385 -20.23 -7.34 -0.49
C LEU A 385 -19.39 -6.06 -0.55
N PHE A 386 -18.48 -5.87 0.42
CA PHE A 386 -17.56 -4.73 0.43
C PHE A 386 -16.70 -4.67 -0.82
N VAL A 387 -16.03 -5.77 -1.18
CA VAL A 387 -15.14 -5.82 -2.36
C VAL A 387 -15.94 -5.63 -3.65
N LEU A 388 -17.07 -6.33 -3.78
CA LEU A 388 -17.93 -6.24 -4.97
C LEU A 388 -18.50 -4.83 -5.15
N ASN A 389 -18.92 -4.16 -4.06
CA ASN A 389 -19.41 -2.80 -4.13
C ASN A 389 -18.34 -1.81 -4.63
N HIS A 390 -17.10 -1.90 -4.11
CA HIS A 390 -16.03 -1.02 -4.56
C HIS A 390 -15.62 -1.30 -6.01
N ALA A 391 -15.60 -2.57 -6.43
CA ALA A 391 -15.37 -2.93 -7.83
C ALA A 391 -16.51 -2.43 -8.74
N PHE A 392 -17.76 -2.55 -8.28
CA PHE A 392 -18.95 -2.06 -8.99
C PHE A 392 -18.88 -0.54 -9.22
N SER A 393 -18.43 0.23 -8.21
CA SER A 393 -18.23 1.67 -8.32
C SER A 393 -16.88 2.06 -8.95
N THR A 394 -16.06 1.09 -9.33
CA THR A 394 -14.74 1.26 -9.96
C THR A 394 -13.73 2.10 -9.18
N ILE A 395 -13.92 2.20 -7.87
CA ILE A 395 -13.11 3.01 -6.96
C ILE A 395 -11.69 2.46 -6.88
N ARG A 396 -10.68 3.34 -6.87
CA ARG A 396 -9.26 2.95 -6.75
C ARG A 396 -8.52 3.68 -5.65
N PRO A 397 -7.46 3.08 -5.09
CA PRO A 397 -6.69 3.75 -4.07
C PRO A 397 -5.98 4.95 -4.67
N GLY A 398 -5.93 6.05 -3.93
CA GLY A 398 -5.03 7.16 -4.24
C GLY A 398 -3.56 6.76 -4.01
N TYR A 399 -2.75 7.74 -3.65
CA TYR A 399 -1.35 7.52 -3.30
C TYR A 399 -1.23 6.88 -1.89
N CYS A 400 -1.16 5.55 -1.79
CA CYS A 400 -1.12 4.85 -0.50
C CYS A 400 -0.38 3.50 -0.58
N PRO A 401 -0.15 2.80 0.56
CA PRO A 401 0.34 1.42 0.56
C PRO A 401 -0.57 0.44 -0.19
N GLN A 402 -0.01 -0.66 -0.69
CA GLN A 402 -0.74 -1.59 -1.55
C GLN A 402 -1.87 -2.35 -0.83
N GLY A 403 -2.90 -2.72 -1.59
CA GLY A 403 -3.98 -3.58 -1.13
C GLY A 403 -4.98 -2.85 -0.21
N ARG A 404 -5.10 -1.52 -0.31
CA ARG A 404 -5.92 -0.71 0.60
C ARG A 404 -7.33 -1.23 0.77
N TYR A 405 -8.06 -1.43 -0.33
CA TYR A 405 -9.45 -1.90 -0.28
C TYR A 405 -9.59 -3.36 0.12
N LEU A 406 -8.50 -4.14 0.08
CA LEU A 406 -8.51 -5.50 0.62
C LEU A 406 -8.16 -5.55 2.12
N THR A 407 -7.64 -4.46 2.70
CA THR A 407 -7.24 -4.42 4.12
C THR A 407 -8.41 -4.74 5.07
N PRO A 408 -9.61 -4.13 4.95
CA PRO A 408 -10.73 -4.43 5.84
C PRO A 408 -11.31 -5.85 5.71
N VAL A 409 -10.94 -6.58 4.66
CA VAL A 409 -11.49 -7.90 4.32
C VAL A 409 -10.44 -9.00 4.38
N VAL A 410 -9.18 -8.66 4.69
CA VAL A 410 -8.07 -9.60 4.67
C VAL A 410 -8.22 -10.72 5.71
N TRP A 411 -8.99 -10.47 6.78
CA TRP A 411 -9.37 -11.50 7.76
C TRP A 411 -10.24 -12.61 7.13
N ALA A 412 -11.11 -12.29 6.16
CA ALA A 412 -11.94 -13.27 5.46
C ALA A 412 -11.10 -14.07 4.45
N LEU A 413 -10.12 -13.43 3.80
CA LEU A 413 -9.14 -14.13 2.97
C LEU A 413 -8.31 -15.12 3.81
N LEU A 414 -7.85 -14.70 4.99
CA LEU A 414 -7.14 -15.57 5.94
C LEU A 414 -8.00 -16.77 6.37
N LEU A 415 -9.28 -16.52 6.67
CA LEU A 415 -10.25 -17.55 7.04
C LEU A 415 -10.28 -18.68 6.00
N PHE A 416 -10.46 -18.33 4.73
CA PHE A 416 -10.52 -19.33 3.65
C PHE A 416 -9.17 -19.93 3.31
N ALA A 417 -8.07 -19.18 3.41
CA ALA A 417 -6.73 -19.74 3.25
C ALA A 417 -6.48 -20.88 4.26
N VAL A 418 -6.94 -20.73 5.50
CA VAL A 418 -6.81 -21.78 6.51
C VAL A 418 -7.80 -22.94 6.27
N VAL A 419 -9.01 -22.66 5.77
CA VAL A 419 -9.93 -23.73 5.31
C VAL A 419 -9.23 -24.59 4.26
N TYR A 420 -8.55 -23.99 3.28
CA TYR A 420 -7.75 -24.72 2.31
C TYR A 420 -6.72 -25.63 2.98
N TYR A 421 -5.91 -25.11 3.91
CA TYR A 421 -4.90 -25.90 4.60
C TYR A 421 -5.49 -27.11 5.36
N ARG A 422 -6.69 -26.97 5.93
CA ARG A 422 -7.37 -28.06 6.65
C ARG A 422 -7.95 -29.10 5.71
N GLU A 423 -8.71 -28.68 4.71
CA GLU A 423 -9.49 -29.57 3.85
C GLU A 423 -8.70 -30.15 2.68
N SER A 424 -7.67 -29.45 2.20
CA SER A 424 -6.91 -29.90 1.04
C SER A 424 -6.29 -31.28 1.28
N ARG A 425 -6.26 -32.09 0.23
CA ARG A 425 -5.52 -33.37 0.21
C ARG A 425 -4.17 -33.24 -0.51
N ASN A 426 -3.94 -32.10 -1.17
CA ASN A 426 -2.73 -31.82 -1.94
C ASN A 426 -1.55 -31.47 -1.01
N ARG A 427 -0.66 -32.44 -0.80
CA ARG A 427 0.50 -32.28 0.09
C ARG A 427 1.51 -31.25 -0.43
N PHE A 428 1.65 -31.09 -1.74
CA PHE A 428 2.55 -30.09 -2.32
C PHE A 428 2.06 -28.69 -1.95
N PHE A 429 0.82 -28.35 -2.29
CA PHE A 429 0.28 -27.02 -1.97
C PHE A 429 0.14 -26.76 -0.47
N LYS A 430 -0.02 -27.78 0.39
CA LYS A 430 0.11 -27.59 1.85
C LYS A 430 1.52 -27.20 2.28
N LYS A 431 2.55 -27.69 1.61
CA LYS A 431 3.93 -27.25 1.87
C LYS A 431 4.12 -25.81 1.38
N VAL A 432 3.62 -25.52 0.18
CA VAL A 432 3.64 -24.16 -0.40
C VAL A 432 2.90 -23.16 0.50
N PHE A 433 1.77 -23.55 1.10
CA PHE A 433 1.03 -22.76 2.10
C PHE A 433 1.89 -22.34 3.30
N LEU A 434 2.79 -23.23 3.76
CA LEU A 434 3.65 -22.94 4.90
C LEU A 434 4.88 -22.11 4.53
N SER A 435 5.31 -22.12 3.25
CA SER A 435 6.51 -21.40 2.81
C SER A 435 6.23 -20.06 2.13
N LEU A 436 5.07 -19.87 1.48
CA LEU A 436 4.70 -18.62 0.81
C LEU A 436 4.75 -17.38 1.72
N PRO A 437 4.39 -17.44 3.02
CA PRO A 437 4.54 -16.28 3.89
C PRO A 437 5.97 -15.75 4.03
N LEU A 438 7.00 -16.56 3.72
CA LEU A 438 8.39 -16.09 3.71
C LEU A 438 8.63 -15.05 2.61
N TYR A 439 7.99 -15.21 1.44
CA TYR A 439 8.02 -14.20 0.38
C TYR A 439 7.30 -12.93 0.83
N SER A 440 6.10 -13.05 1.40
CA SER A 440 5.31 -11.89 1.83
C SER A 440 5.98 -11.12 2.98
N LEU A 441 6.68 -11.84 3.87
CA LEU A 441 7.51 -11.24 4.91
C LEU A 441 8.74 -10.54 4.31
N PHE A 442 9.40 -11.15 3.33
CA PHE A 442 10.49 -10.51 2.59
C PHE A 442 10.03 -9.21 1.92
N VAL A 443 8.87 -9.21 1.26
CA VAL A 443 8.26 -8.00 0.68
C VAL A 443 8.07 -6.92 1.74
N SER A 444 7.53 -7.28 2.91
CA SER A 444 7.27 -6.32 4.00
C SER A 444 8.57 -5.73 4.56
N ILE A 445 9.60 -6.56 4.76
CA ILE A 445 10.93 -6.11 5.19
C ILE A 445 11.57 -5.22 4.12
N TYR A 446 11.54 -5.65 2.85
CA TYR A 446 12.11 -4.90 1.73
C TYR A 446 11.47 -3.52 1.60
N GLN A 447 10.15 -3.44 1.61
CA GLN A 447 9.42 -2.18 1.49
C GLN A 447 9.58 -1.31 2.75
N THR A 448 9.81 -1.89 3.94
CA THR A 448 10.19 -1.09 5.13
C THR A 448 11.57 -0.44 4.94
N MET A 449 12.52 -1.17 4.34
CA MET A 449 13.87 -0.66 4.05
C MET A 449 13.90 0.29 2.85
N GLN A 450 12.94 0.17 1.93
CA GLN A 450 12.78 0.96 0.70
C GLN A 450 11.35 1.55 0.62
N PRO A 451 10.97 2.44 1.56
CA PRO A 451 9.57 2.81 1.77
C PRO A 451 8.93 3.59 0.62
N PHE A 452 9.71 4.25 -0.23
CA PHE A 452 9.14 4.90 -1.42
C PHE A 452 8.56 3.90 -2.45
N THR A 453 8.92 2.61 -2.36
CA THR A 453 8.28 1.56 -3.18
C THR A 453 6.87 1.20 -2.72
N LEU A 454 6.47 1.66 -1.53
CA LEU A 454 5.17 1.42 -0.92
C LEU A 454 4.06 2.27 -1.54
N TYR A 455 4.36 3.53 -1.86
CA TYR A 455 3.37 4.52 -2.25
C TYR A 455 3.35 4.72 -3.77
N GLN A 456 2.23 4.41 -4.39
CA GLN A 456 2.08 4.50 -5.84
C GLN A 456 0.68 5.01 -6.19
N PRO A 457 0.55 5.98 -7.12
CA PRO A 457 -0.77 6.37 -7.62
C PRO A 457 -1.34 5.26 -8.50
N THR A 458 -2.65 5.00 -8.40
CA THR A 458 -3.36 4.02 -9.25
C THR A 458 -4.65 4.58 -9.86
N THR A 459 -4.90 5.87 -9.63
CA THR A 459 -6.02 6.63 -10.18
C THR A 459 -5.79 6.99 -11.66
N HIS A 460 -6.80 7.61 -12.27
CA HIS A 460 -6.76 8.08 -13.65
C HIS A 460 -5.65 9.13 -13.91
N ASP A 461 -5.12 9.75 -12.87
CA ASP A 461 -4.04 10.75 -12.94
C ASP A 461 -2.70 10.16 -13.42
N THR A 462 -2.57 8.83 -13.46
CA THR A 462 -1.35 8.16 -13.90
C THR A 462 -1.64 7.04 -14.89
N LEU A 463 -0.94 7.07 -16.02
CA LEU A 463 -0.97 6.00 -17.03
C LEU A 463 0.23 5.05 -16.93
N LEU A 464 1.02 5.19 -15.86
CA LEU A 464 2.17 4.34 -15.60
C LEU A 464 1.70 2.95 -15.16
N ARG A 465 2.10 1.93 -15.93
CA ARG A 465 1.88 0.52 -15.59
C ARG A 465 2.83 0.04 -14.50
N THR A 466 4.06 0.55 -14.54
CA THR A 466 5.19 0.02 -13.79
C THR A 466 5.03 0.15 -12.28
N GLY A 467 5.12 -0.99 -11.58
CA GLY A 467 5.24 -1.04 -10.13
C GLY A 467 6.66 -0.77 -9.67
N LEU A 468 6.87 0.24 -8.81
CA LEU A 468 8.22 0.70 -8.44
C LEU A 468 9.05 -0.38 -7.72
N MET A 469 8.43 -1.23 -6.90
CA MET A 469 9.12 -2.38 -6.29
C MET A 469 9.65 -3.35 -7.35
N PHE A 470 8.79 -3.75 -8.28
CA PHE A 470 9.14 -4.70 -9.34
C PHE A 470 10.17 -4.11 -10.30
N GLN A 471 10.09 -2.81 -10.57
CA GLN A 471 11.11 -2.10 -11.33
C GLN A 471 12.47 -2.08 -10.63
N ASN A 472 12.50 -1.89 -9.31
CA ASN A 472 13.74 -2.01 -8.53
C ASN A 472 14.29 -3.44 -8.55
N TRP A 473 13.44 -4.44 -8.71
CA TRP A 473 13.81 -5.85 -8.86
C TRP A 473 14.10 -6.25 -10.31
N SER A 474 13.83 -5.38 -11.28
CA SER A 474 14.25 -5.54 -12.67
C SER A 474 15.73 -5.23 -12.85
N ASN A 475 16.28 -5.66 -13.98
CA ASN A 475 17.59 -5.26 -14.46
C ASN A 475 17.59 -5.06 -15.98
N SER A 476 18.74 -4.67 -16.54
CA SER A 476 18.88 -4.42 -17.98
C SER A 476 18.56 -5.62 -18.89
N ARG A 477 18.52 -6.84 -18.35
CA ARG A 477 18.15 -8.06 -19.07
C ARG A 477 16.71 -8.49 -18.82
N ILE A 478 16.24 -8.39 -17.57
CA ILE A 478 14.93 -8.86 -17.11
C ILE A 478 14.10 -7.65 -16.67
N ASP A 479 13.02 -7.35 -17.40
CA ASP A 479 12.07 -6.28 -17.09
C ASP A 479 10.77 -6.88 -16.52
N LEU A 480 10.68 -6.98 -15.19
CA LEU A 480 9.53 -7.58 -14.49
C LEU A 480 8.21 -6.85 -14.76
N PRO A 481 8.11 -5.51 -14.69
CA PRO A 481 6.89 -4.76 -15.00
C PRO A 481 6.18 -5.16 -16.30
N VAL A 482 6.93 -5.48 -17.36
CA VAL A 482 6.37 -5.87 -18.67
C VAL A 482 5.77 -7.29 -18.64
N LEU A 483 6.24 -8.13 -17.72
CA LEU A 483 5.75 -9.49 -17.53
C LEU A 483 4.59 -9.55 -16.53
N LEU A 484 4.36 -8.48 -15.78
CA LEU A 484 3.34 -8.42 -14.75
C LEU A 484 2.06 -7.77 -15.26
N PRO A 485 0.90 -8.23 -14.76
CA PRO A 485 -0.38 -7.58 -15.04
C PRO A 485 -0.40 -6.11 -14.62
N SER A 486 -1.21 -5.33 -15.33
CA SER A 486 -1.50 -3.94 -15.03
C SER A 486 -2.88 -3.57 -15.55
N PHE A 487 -3.68 -2.95 -14.69
CA PHE A 487 -5.06 -2.58 -14.94
C PHE A 487 -5.24 -1.06 -15.02
N VAL A 488 -4.28 -0.30 -15.55
CA VAL A 488 -4.41 1.18 -15.72
C VAL A 488 -5.78 1.59 -16.31
N LYS A 489 -6.33 2.73 -15.85
CA LYS A 489 -7.68 3.23 -16.23
C LYS A 489 -7.70 3.85 -17.64
N THR A 490 -7.23 3.10 -18.64
CA THR A 490 -7.30 3.45 -20.07
C THR A 490 -7.81 2.24 -20.85
N VAL A 491 -7.97 2.38 -22.17
CA VAL A 491 -8.18 1.21 -23.02
C VAL A 491 -6.97 0.27 -22.84
N ASN A 492 -7.22 -0.87 -22.20
CA ASN A 492 -6.18 -1.80 -21.76
C ASN A 492 -6.29 -3.18 -22.45
N ARG A 493 -7.16 -3.25 -23.48
CA ARG A 493 -7.36 -4.45 -24.29
C ARG A 493 -6.04 -4.79 -25.01
N GLY A 494 -5.63 -6.05 -24.94
CA GLY A 494 -4.40 -6.54 -25.58
C GLY A 494 -3.14 -6.52 -24.70
N TYR A 495 -3.21 -6.06 -23.45
CA TYR A 495 -2.08 -6.24 -22.52
C TYR A 495 -1.97 -7.70 -22.06
N LEU A 496 -1.20 -8.48 -22.82
CA LEU A 496 -1.04 -9.94 -22.68
C LEU A 496 -0.83 -10.44 -21.23
N PRO A 497 -0.01 -9.77 -20.38
CA PRO A 497 0.18 -10.20 -18.99
C PRO A 497 -1.10 -10.34 -18.16
N ASN A 498 -2.14 -9.54 -18.45
CA ASN A 498 -3.43 -9.65 -17.74
C ASN A 498 -4.14 -10.97 -18.03
N ILE A 499 -4.07 -11.45 -19.27
CA ILE A 499 -4.70 -12.71 -19.69
C ILE A 499 -3.87 -13.88 -19.18
N VAL A 500 -2.54 -13.82 -19.35
CA VAL A 500 -1.62 -14.87 -18.93
C VAL A 500 -1.73 -15.13 -17.43
N ILE A 501 -1.74 -14.08 -16.59
CA ILE A 501 -1.82 -14.27 -15.14
C ILE A 501 -3.17 -14.86 -14.71
N ALA A 502 -4.27 -14.49 -15.39
CA ALA A 502 -5.60 -15.04 -15.10
C ALA A 502 -5.66 -16.54 -15.41
N ILE A 503 -5.09 -16.97 -16.56
CA ILE A 503 -4.99 -18.38 -16.93
C ILE A 503 -4.13 -19.15 -15.92
N ILE A 504 -2.94 -18.63 -15.58
CA ILE A 504 -2.05 -19.25 -14.58
C ILE A 504 -2.78 -19.38 -13.24
N PHE A 505 -3.48 -18.34 -12.81
CA PHE A 505 -4.24 -18.36 -11.56
C PHE A 505 -5.32 -19.46 -11.56
N LEU A 506 -6.12 -19.56 -12.63
CA LEU A 506 -7.15 -20.60 -12.77
C LEU A 506 -6.55 -22.01 -12.76
N LEU A 507 -5.44 -22.22 -13.47
CA LEU A 507 -4.70 -23.49 -13.47
C LEU A 507 -4.18 -23.84 -12.07
N LEU A 508 -3.61 -22.87 -11.36
CA LEU A 508 -3.14 -23.08 -9.98
C LEU A 508 -4.30 -23.43 -9.04
N VAL A 509 -5.47 -22.78 -9.18
CA VAL A 509 -6.67 -23.12 -8.39
C VAL A 509 -7.09 -24.56 -8.70
N PHE A 510 -7.16 -24.93 -9.98
CA PHE A 510 -7.49 -26.28 -10.41
C PHE A 510 -6.53 -27.32 -9.80
N PHE A 511 -5.21 -27.15 -9.96
CA PHE A 511 -4.21 -28.06 -9.40
C PHE A 511 -4.22 -28.10 -7.86
N ALA A 512 -4.49 -26.96 -7.22
CA ALA A 512 -4.61 -26.89 -5.76
C ALA A 512 -5.78 -27.75 -5.25
N LEU A 513 -6.85 -27.92 -6.04
CA LEU A 513 -8.03 -28.73 -5.70
C LEU A 513 -7.90 -30.21 -6.13
N THR A 514 -7.24 -30.51 -7.24
CA THR A 514 -7.20 -31.86 -7.84
C THR A 514 -6.01 -32.74 -7.43
N GLY A 515 -5.00 -32.17 -6.75
CA GLY A 515 -3.76 -32.90 -6.46
C GLY A 515 -3.93 -34.20 -5.65
N ARG A 516 -3.35 -35.29 -6.16
CA ARG A 516 -3.33 -36.62 -5.53
C ARG A 516 -2.43 -36.66 -4.29
N ARG A 517 -2.65 -37.67 -3.45
CA ARG A 517 -1.83 -38.00 -2.26
C ARG A 517 -0.42 -38.43 -2.73
N SER A 518 0.53 -37.51 -2.83
CA SER A 518 1.92 -37.88 -3.12
C SER A 518 2.49 -38.72 -1.97
N LYS A 519 2.99 -39.92 -2.29
CA LYS A 519 3.67 -40.84 -1.35
C LYS A 519 5.04 -40.30 -0.91
N ASN A 520 5.61 -39.32 -1.62
CA ASN A 520 6.99 -38.92 -1.40
C ASN A 520 7.14 -37.97 -0.18
N ARG A 521 7.85 -38.44 0.84
CA ARG A 521 7.92 -37.85 2.20
C ARG A 521 9.05 -36.82 2.36
N ASN A 522 9.79 -36.52 1.30
CA ASN A 522 10.96 -35.63 1.39
C ASN A 522 10.54 -34.19 1.71
N TRP A 523 11.00 -33.70 2.87
CA TRP A 523 10.67 -32.39 3.43
C TRP A 523 11.43 -31.25 2.73
N HIS A 524 12.53 -31.56 2.04
CA HIS A 524 13.36 -30.61 1.27
C HIS A 524 12.59 -29.88 0.15
N SER A 525 11.52 -30.47 -0.38
CA SER A 525 10.66 -29.83 -1.41
C SER A 525 9.76 -28.69 -0.89
N SER A 526 9.66 -28.48 0.42
CA SER A 526 8.77 -27.44 0.99
C SER A 526 9.26 -26.01 0.79
N LEU A 527 10.57 -25.83 0.63
CA LEU A 527 11.21 -24.53 0.44
C LEU A 527 11.48 -24.20 -1.03
N ALA A 528 11.22 -25.13 -1.95
CA ALA A 528 11.53 -24.96 -3.37
C ALA A 528 10.96 -23.66 -3.97
N PRO A 529 9.69 -23.24 -3.72
CA PRO A 529 9.18 -21.98 -4.26
C PRO A 529 9.94 -20.75 -3.74
N ALA A 530 10.26 -20.74 -2.44
CA ALA A 530 11.03 -19.65 -1.84
C ALA A 530 12.47 -19.61 -2.39
N LEU A 531 13.11 -20.78 -2.56
CA LEU A 531 14.45 -20.89 -3.16
C LEU A 531 14.47 -20.45 -4.62
N VAL A 532 13.45 -20.81 -5.41
CA VAL A 532 13.31 -20.35 -6.80
C VAL A 532 13.15 -18.84 -6.84
N PHE A 533 12.28 -18.28 -6.01
CA PHE A 533 12.14 -16.82 -5.90
C PHE A 533 13.47 -16.15 -5.53
N PHE A 534 14.16 -16.63 -4.49
CA PHE A 534 15.42 -16.06 -4.06
C PHE A 534 16.54 -16.22 -5.09
N GLY A 535 16.54 -17.30 -5.86
CA GLY A 535 17.42 -17.49 -7.01
C GLY A 535 17.16 -16.46 -8.11
N ILE A 536 15.89 -16.30 -8.51
CA ILE A 536 15.49 -15.28 -9.50
C ILE A 536 15.82 -13.88 -8.99
N PHE A 537 15.52 -13.56 -7.73
CA PHE A 537 15.81 -12.26 -7.13
C PHE A 537 17.32 -11.97 -7.07
N SER A 538 18.15 -12.99 -6.82
CA SER A 538 19.60 -12.88 -6.88
C SER A 538 20.07 -12.55 -8.29
N LEU A 539 19.58 -13.28 -9.31
CA LEU A 539 19.87 -13.02 -10.73
C LEU A 539 19.41 -11.62 -11.16
N SER A 540 18.25 -11.19 -10.68
CA SER A 540 17.71 -9.85 -10.82
C SER A 540 18.68 -8.77 -10.30
N SER A 541 19.49 -9.08 -9.30
CA SER A 541 20.44 -8.14 -8.69
C SER A 541 21.83 -8.12 -9.34
N LEU A 542 22.14 -9.00 -10.30
CA LEU A 542 23.48 -9.13 -10.91
C LEU A 542 23.78 -8.16 -12.05
N PHE A 543 22.81 -7.33 -12.46
CA PHE A 543 22.93 -6.40 -13.59
C PHE A 543 22.39 -5.00 -13.21
N PRO A 544 22.77 -3.94 -13.95
CA PRO A 544 22.26 -2.60 -13.69
C PRO A 544 20.76 -2.50 -13.69
N ARG A 545 20.20 -1.55 -12.96
CA ARG A 545 18.77 -1.25 -13.02
C ARG A 545 18.35 -0.73 -14.40
N PRO A 546 17.15 -1.10 -14.88
CA PRO A 546 16.54 -0.34 -15.96
C PRO A 546 16.25 1.08 -15.47
N ASP A 547 16.05 2.02 -16.39
CA ASP A 547 15.67 3.37 -15.97
C ASP A 547 14.29 3.40 -15.31
N LEU A 548 14.17 4.30 -14.33
CA LEU A 548 13.00 4.43 -13.46
C LEU A 548 11.84 5.19 -14.14
N ALA A 549 12.10 5.92 -15.22
CA ALA A 549 11.15 6.85 -15.84
C ALA A 549 10.76 6.44 -17.28
N ASN A 550 9.64 6.97 -17.77
CA ASN A 550 9.34 6.94 -19.20
C ASN A 550 10.37 7.80 -19.95
N PRO A 551 11.04 7.27 -21.00
CA PRO A 551 12.02 8.05 -21.74
C PRO A 551 11.35 9.16 -22.54
N ARG A 552 12.00 10.33 -22.58
CA ARG A 552 11.78 11.33 -23.62
C ARG A 552 12.50 10.87 -24.88
N ARG A 553 11.77 10.81 -26.00
CA ARG A 553 12.33 10.49 -27.31
C ARG A 553 12.84 11.76 -27.96
N LEU A 554 14.11 11.77 -28.34
CA LEU A 554 14.76 12.83 -29.10
C LEU A 554 15.27 12.25 -30.42
N SER A 555 15.32 13.07 -31.46
CA SER A 555 16.03 12.71 -32.69
C SER A 555 17.54 12.74 -32.40
N GLY A 556 18.16 11.56 -32.42
CA GLY A 556 19.59 11.40 -32.26
C GLY A 556 20.34 11.49 -33.61
N PRO A 557 21.64 11.17 -33.61
CA PRO A 557 22.45 11.19 -34.82
C PRO A 557 21.87 10.28 -35.90
N ARG A 558 21.92 10.72 -37.16
CA ARG A 558 21.32 10.02 -38.32
C ARG A 558 19.80 9.80 -38.20
N ALA A 559 19.09 10.68 -37.50
CA ALA A 559 17.66 10.58 -37.22
C ALA A 559 17.24 9.31 -36.45
N LEU A 560 18.19 8.59 -35.84
CA LEU A 560 17.89 7.44 -35.01
C LEU A 560 17.31 7.88 -33.65
N PRO A 561 16.36 7.14 -33.07
CA PRO A 561 15.76 7.52 -31.80
C PRO A 561 16.76 7.45 -30.64
N CYS A 562 16.91 8.58 -29.95
CA CYS A 562 17.62 8.69 -28.69
C CYS A 562 16.62 8.73 -27.52
N LEU A 563 16.86 7.94 -26.48
CA LEU A 563 16.03 7.89 -25.29
C LEU A 563 16.72 8.63 -24.15
N VAL A 564 16.02 9.58 -23.53
CA VAL A 564 16.54 10.33 -22.38
C VAL A 564 15.64 10.13 -21.17
N TYR A 565 16.23 9.67 -20.08
CA TYR A 565 15.56 9.33 -18.83
C TYR A 565 15.98 10.31 -17.75
N PHE A 566 15.03 10.73 -16.92
CA PHE A 566 15.27 11.66 -15.81
C PHE A 566 14.77 11.06 -14.50
N ASN A 567 15.57 11.22 -13.44
CA ASN A 567 15.17 10.88 -12.09
C ASN A 567 15.66 11.96 -11.09
N PRO A 568 14.77 12.73 -10.44
CA PRO A 568 13.31 12.72 -10.61
C PRO A 568 12.89 13.18 -12.03
N ALA A 569 11.63 12.96 -12.39
CA ALA A 569 11.11 13.38 -13.68
C ALA A 569 11.22 14.91 -13.83
N ALA A 570 11.80 15.37 -14.94
CA ALA A 570 11.96 16.79 -15.23
C ALA A 570 10.79 17.35 -16.02
N ALA A 571 10.38 18.58 -15.71
CA ALA A 571 9.37 19.30 -16.49
C ALA A 571 9.96 19.71 -17.84
N ALA A 572 9.22 19.57 -18.94
CA ALA A 572 9.69 20.04 -20.24
C ALA A 572 9.77 21.58 -20.23
N GLY A 573 10.86 22.13 -20.77
CA GLY A 573 11.02 23.57 -20.96
C GLY A 573 10.27 24.10 -22.18
N SER A 574 10.38 25.40 -22.42
CA SER A 574 9.76 26.10 -23.57
C SER A 574 10.40 25.71 -24.92
N GLU A 575 11.65 25.27 -24.92
CA GLU A 575 12.38 24.87 -26.13
C GLU A 575 12.48 23.34 -26.28
N LYS A 576 12.57 22.85 -27.52
CA LYS A 576 12.84 21.43 -27.80
C LYS A 576 14.18 21.02 -27.19
N ALA A 577 14.17 19.96 -26.38
CA ALA A 577 15.33 19.42 -25.64
C ALA A 577 15.86 20.30 -24.48
N THR A 578 14.96 21.05 -23.84
CA THR A 578 15.21 21.69 -22.53
C THR A 578 14.30 21.13 -21.45
N TRP A 579 14.79 21.07 -20.21
CA TRP A 579 14.05 20.59 -19.04
C TRP A 579 14.33 21.41 -17.81
N THR A 580 13.31 21.66 -16.99
CA THR A 580 13.44 22.38 -15.72
C THR A 580 13.51 21.40 -14.57
N PHE A 581 14.47 21.61 -13.67
CA PHE A 581 14.67 20.87 -12.45
C PHE A 581 14.46 21.78 -11.24
N THR A 582 13.88 21.18 -10.19
CA THR A 582 13.79 21.80 -8.86
C THR A 582 14.32 20.77 -7.88
N GLY A 583 15.50 21.02 -7.31
CA GLY A 583 16.16 20.05 -6.46
C GLY A 583 17.68 20.09 -6.52
N ARG A 584 18.29 19.56 -5.46
CA ARG A 584 19.75 19.50 -5.31
C ARG A 584 20.39 18.35 -6.07
N HIS A 585 19.60 17.44 -6.62
CA HIS A 585 20.09 16.24 -7.26
C HIS A 585 19.19 15.82 -8.40
N GLY A 586 19.79 15.53 -9.55
CA GLY A 586 19.13 14.96 -10.71
C GLY A 586 20.00 13.92 -11.37
N ARG A 587 19.40 12.83 -11.84
CA ARG A 587 20.07 11.82 -12.66
C ARG A 587 19.50 11.85 -14.07
N MET A 588 20.37 11.91 -15.06
CA MET A 588 20.00 11.83 -16.48
C MET A 588 20.66 10.59 -17.09
N ARG A 589 19.90 9.74 -17.77
CA ARG A 589 20.46 8.66 -18.61
C ARG A 589 20.11 8.88 -20.07
N ILE A 590 21.09 8.72 -20.95
CA ILE A 590 20.92 8.78 -22.40
C ILE A 590 21.20 7.39 -22.94
N GLU A 591 20.30 6.87 -23.77
CA GLU A 591 20.49 5.61 -24.49
C GLU A 591 20.32 5.80 -26.00
N THR A 592 21.34 5.39 -26.76
CA THR A 592 21.40 5.53 -28.21
C THR A 592 21.67 4.18 -28.90
N LEU A 593 21.32 4.06 -30.18
CA LEU A 593 21.64 2.87 -31.00
C LEU A 593 23.07 2.91 -31.57
N VAL A 594 23.69 4.08 -31.59
CA VAL A 594 25.06 4.32 -32.07
C VAL A 594 25.82 5.14 -31.02
N PRO A 595 27.13 4.94 -30.86
CA PRO A 595 27.92 5.72 -29.92
C PRO A 595 27.93 7.20 -30.32
N LEU A 596 27.70 8.10 -29.37
CA LEU A 596 27.73 9.55 -29.54
C LEU A 596 29.17 10.04 -29.68
N LYS A 597 29.38 10.96 -30.62
CA LYS A 597 30.66 11.66 -30.82
C LYS A 597 30.84 12.77 -29.81
N SER A 598 29.75 13.45 -29.43
CA SER A 598 29.80 14.47 -28.38
C SER A 598 28.45 14.65 -27.70
N ILE A 599 28.47 14.95 -26.40
CA ILE A 599 27.29 15.35 -25.62
C ILE A 599 27.57 16.75 -25.06
N ALA A 600 26.68 17.71 -25.33
CA ALA A 600 26.73 19.04 -24.74
C ALA A 600 25.54 19.24 -23.80
N ILE A 601 25.85 19.59 -22.56
CA ILE A 601 24.91 19.80 -21.46
C ILE A 601 24.94 21.29 -21.12
N GLY A 602 23.85 22.00 -21.41
CA GLY A 602 23.66 23.38 -20.97
C GLY A 602 22.97 23.40 -19.61
N ILE A 603 23.46 24.22 -18.67
CA ILE A 603 22.86 24.46 -17.37
C ILE A 603 22.60 25.96 -17.24
N GLU A 604 21.38 26.34 -16.87
CA GLU A 604 20.99 27.74 -16.59
C GLU A 604 20.50 27.85 -15.14
N ASN A 605 21.03 28.82 -14.40
CA ASN A 605 20.56 29.12 -13.05
C ASN A 605 19.27 29.93 -13.12
N ARG A 606 18.16 29.36 -12.65
CA ARG A 606 16.83 30.01 -12.65
C ARG A 606 16.56 30.77 -11.34
N SER A 607 17.49 30.76 -10.40
CA SER A 607 17.43 31.60 -9.22
C SER A 607 17.67 33.05 -9.60
N GLY A 608 16.81 33.95 -9.12
CA GLY A 608 16.99 35.39 -9.31
C GLY A 608 17.90 36.04 -8.27
N ARG A 609 18.41 35.29 -7.27
CA ARG A 609 19.11 35.85 -6.11
C ARG A 609 20.32 35.06 -5.62
N GLU A 610 20.40 33.77 -5.92
CA GLU A 610 21.42 32.89 -5.35
C GLU A 610 22.28 32.23 -6.43
N PRO A 611 23.61 32.15 -6.24
CA PRO A 611 24.49 31.41 -7.13
C PRO A 611 24.30 29.89 -6.96
N LEU A 612 24.51 29.17 -8.05
CA LEU A 612 24.32 27.73 -8.19
C LEU A 612 25.68 27.04 -8.36
N GLU A 613 26.08 26.22 -7.39
CA GLU A 613 27.18 25.27 -7.57
C GLU A 613 26.65 24.01 -8.27
N MET A 614 27.30 23.61 -9.35
CA MET A 614 26.90 22.49 -10.17
C MET A 614 28.07 21.54 -10.42
N THR A 615 27.92 20.31 -9.92
CA THR A 615 28.85 19.21 -10.22
C THR A 615 28.17 18.21 -11.15
N ILE A 616 28.81 17.93 -12.28
CA ILE A 616 28.36 16.95 -13.28
C ILE A 616 29.33 15.79 -13.27
N SER A 617 28.83 14.57 -13.08
CA SER A 617 29.62 13.34 -13.20
C SER A 617 29.07 12.42 -14.29
N LEU A 618 29.95 11.84 -15.11
CA LEU A 618 29.61 10.77 -16.04
C LEU A 618 29.98 9.42 -15.39
N PHE A 619 28.96 8.64 -15.06
CA PHE A 619 29.04 7.47 -14.18
C PHE A 619 29.60 7.85 -12.80
N ASP A 620 30.86 7.49 -12.54
CA ASP A 620 31.57 7.76 -11.28
C ASP A 620 32.72 8.77 -11.46
N ALA A 621 32.91 9.31 -12.67
CA ALA A 621 33.99 10.23 -13.00
C ALA A 621 33.45 11.66 -13.08
N ALA A 622 34.12 12.60 -12.42
CA ALA A 622 33.82 14.02 -12.54
C ALA A 622 33.99 14.46 -14.01
N ALA A 623 32.99 15.15 -14.52
CA ALA A 623 32.94 15.64 -15.90
C ALA A 623 33.06 17.17 -15.94
N ALA A 624 32.44 17.88 -14.98
CA ALA A 624 32.59 19.31 -14.79
C ALA A 624 32.18 19.70 -13.35
N ASP A 625 32.75 20.80 -12.85
CA ASP A 625 32.38 21.43 -11.58
C ASP A 625 32.53 22.94 -11.75
N PHE A 626 31.45 23.69 -11.53
CA PHE A 626 31.41 25.13 -11.80
C PHE A 626 30.34 25.84 -10.96
N SER A 627 30.44 27.17 -10.87
CA SER A 627 29.50 28.02 -10.13
C SER A 627 28.87 29.04 -11.06
N LEU A 628 27.54 29.09 -11.10
CA LEU A 628 26.75 29.99 -11.93
C LEU A 628 26.10 31.10 -11.11
N GLN A 629 26.36 32.36 -11.48
CA GLN A 629 25.63 33.50 -10.92
C GLN A 629 24.13 33.44 -11.26
N PRO A 630 23.25 34.15 -10.50
CA PRO A 630 21.83 34.24 -10.81
C PRO A 630 21.56 34.61 -12.28
N GLY A 631 20.75 33.81 -12.99
CA GLY A 631 20.44 34.01 -14.41
C GLY A 631 21.54 33.64 -15.41
N ALA A 632 22.73 33.25 -14.95
CA ALA A 632 23.82 32.81 -15.84
C ALA A 632 23.59 31.39 -16.37
N ALA A 633 24.16 31.11 -17.54
CA ALA A 633 24.14 29.80 -18.17
C ALA A 633 25.53 29.36 -18.60
N GLU A 634 25.81 28.07 -18.51
CA GLU A 634 27.07 27.47 -18.93
C GLU A 634 26.83 26.16 -19.68
N GLN A 635 27.70 25.86 -20.64
CA GLN A 635 27.61 24.67 -21.46
C GLN A 635 28.85 23.79 -21.29
N VAL A 636 28.63 22.58 -20.78
CA VAL A 636 29.65 21.54 -20.64
C VAL A 636 29.58 20.63 -21.85
N ARG A 637 30.67 20.56 -22.63
CA ARG A 637 30.79 19.67 -23.78
C ARG A 637 31.75 18.52 -23.49
N LEU A 638 31.27 17.31 -23.71
CA LEU A 638 32.06 16.08 -23.60
C LEU A 638 32.24 15.48 -24.99
N ASP A 639 33.47 15.52 -25.49
CA ASP A 639 33.84 14.85 -26.73
C ASP A 639 34.22 13.38 -26.46
N ARG A 640 33.73 12.48 -27.31
CA ARG A 640 33.83 11.01 -27.22
C ARG A 640 33.54 10.48 -25.80
N PRO A 641 32.35 10.78 -25.23
CA PRO A 641 32.03 10.39 -23.87
C PRO A 641 32.09 8.87 -23.69
N ARG A 642 32.59 8.44 -22.53
CA ARG A 642 32.58 7.02 -22.15
C ARG A 642 31.15 6.51 -22.13
N TYR A 643 30.94 5.29 -22.62
CA TYR A 643 29.63 4.64 -22.63
C TYR A 643 29.69 3.23 -22.04
N LYS A 644 28.53 2.70 -21.69
CA LYS A 644 28.35 1.26 -21.40
C LYS A 644 27.38 0.67 -22.42
N LYS A 645 27.77 -0.43 -23.06
CA LYS A 645 26.92 -1.12 -24.03
C LYS A 645 26.04 -2.14 -23.31
N ILE A 646 24.73 -2.05 -23.53
CA ILE A 646 23.74 -2.99 -23.00
C ILE A 646 22.83 -3.42 -24.14
N LYS A 647 22.81 -4.72 -24.44
CA LYS A 647 22.10 -5.26 -25.62
C LYS A 647 22.56 -4.49 -26.88
N SER A 648 21.64 -3.85 -27.59
CA SER A 648 21.90 -3.06 -28.80
C SER A 648 22.09 -1.55 -28.54
N ARG A 649 22.12 -1.10 -27.28
CA ARG A 649 22.16 0.32 -26.92
C ARG A 649 23.47 0.72 -26.22
N TYR A 650 23.85 1.98 -26.43
CA TYR A 650 24.97 2.65 -25.78
C TYR A 650 24.39 3.63 -24.74
N GLY A 651 24.69 3.39 -23.46
CA GLY A 651 24.17 4.16 -22.34
C GLY A 651 25.19 5.11 -21.75
N TYR A 652 24.73 6.30 -21.38
CA TYR A 652 25.49 7.37 -20.72
C TYR A 652 24.71 7.82 -19.48
N GLN A 653 25.27 7.70 -18.28
CA GLN A 653 24.58 8.10 -17.05
C GLN A 653 25.27 9.29 -16.41
N PHE A 654 24.53 10.37 -16.24
CA PHE A 654 24.96 11.60 -15.63
C PHE A 654 24.35 11.77 -14.24
N ASP A 655 25.20 12.10 -13.28
CA ASP A 655 24.82 12.56 -11.95
C ASP A 655 25.00 14.08 -11.90
N LEU A 656 23.91 14.81 -11.61
CA LEU A 656 23.83 16.26 -11.60
C LEU A 656 23.56 16.71 -10.16
N GLN A 657 24.56 17.28 -9.50
CA GLN A 657 24.47 17.76 -8.13
C GLN A 657 24.47 19.28 -8.12
N ALA A 658 23.42 19.85 -7.56
CA ALA A 658 23.14 21.28 -7.55
C ALA A 658 23.04 21.77 -6.09
N ARG A 659 23.74 22.85 -5.74
CA ARG A 659 23.67 23.45 -4.40
C ARG A 659 23.57 24.97 -4.49
N ASN A 660 22.75 25.55 -3.61
CA ASN A 660 22.76 27.00 -3.37
C ASN A 660 23.84 27.28 -2.32
N VAL A 661 24.72 28.24 -2.61
CA VAL A 661 25.90 28.57 -1.79
C VAL A 661 25.50 29.09 -0.40
N THR A 662 24.39 29.82 -0.29
CA THR A 662 24.07 30.64 0.89
C THR A 662 22.98 30.08 1.81
N THR A 663 21.88 29.56 1.29
CA THR A 663 20.69 29.27 2.13
C THR A 663 20.40 27.79 2.33
N GLY A 664 21.11 26.90 1.61
CA GLY A 664 20.77 25.48 1.59
C GLY A 664 19.35 25.22 1.11
N THR A 665 18.68 26.15 0.41
CA THR A 665 17.38 25.84 -0.22
C THR A 665 17.59 24.96 -1.45
N ALA A 666 16.51 24.36 -1.99
CA ALA A 666 16.62 23.54 -3.19
C ALA A 666 16.73 24.45 -4.43
N PRO A 667 17.80 24.36 -5.24
CA PRO A 667 17.97 25.19 -6.43
C PRO A 667 16.92 24.88 -7.49
N ALA A 668 16.53 25.91 -8.25
CA ALA A 668 15.81 25.78 -9.50
C ALA A 668 16.77 26.07 -10.66
N TRP A 669 16.85 25.17 -11.63
CA TRP A 669 17.79 25.25 -12.74
C TRP A 669 17.21 24.59 -14.00
N MET A 670 17.70 25.02 -15.17
CA MET A 670 17.30 24.46 -16.46
C MET A 670 18.45 23.65 -17.06
N LEU A 671 18.11 22.56 -17.73
CA LEU A 671 19.00 21.65 -18.43
C LEU A 671 18.68 21.70 -19.94
N GLY A 672 19.64 22.06 -20.77
CA GLY A 672 19.59 21.90 -22.22
C GLY A 672 20.48 20.74 -22.68
N LEU A 673 20.05 19.98 -23.69
CA LEU A 673 20.85 18.85 -24.21
C LEU A 673 21.02 18.93 -25.73
N LYS A 674 22.26 18.87 -26.20
CA LYS A 674 22.62 18.69 -27.62
C LYS A 674 23.51 17.46 -27.78
N MET A 675 23.23 16.62 -28.79
CA MET A 675 23.93 15.35 -29.02
C MET A 675 24.36 15.26 -30.49
N ARG A 676 25.55 14.73 -30.77
CA ARG A 676 26.06 14.50 -32.13
C ARG A 676 26.68 13.11 -32.28
#